data_AF-A0A3R6KM33-F1
#
_entry.id   AF-A0A3R6KM33-F1
#
_cell.length_a   1.000
_cell.length_b   1.000
_cell.length_c   1.000
_cell.angle_alpha   90.00
_cell.angle_beta   90.00
_cell.angle_gamma   90.00
#
_symmetry.space_group_name_H-M   'P 1'
#
loop_
_entity.id
_entity.type
_entity.pdbx_description
1 polymer ?
#
loop_
_entity_poly.entity_id
_entity_poly.type
_entity_poly.pdbx_seq_one_letter_code
_entity_poly.pdbx_strand_id
1 'polypeptide(L)'
;MDSIMKKVFIAISILLLSSGSKLAAQTITDSNDAYREFVQLANKDEDKSQMYDALYRCYTATYAIITHSEKTSAEYSQAMANMKNIIAFLPNAAAYNSNNQSIGNAIKFARAYVDVVGLSDFANGGYTSQNAYSQLSYFAAANLVNRRQYEEAIPYLQAYLRSGEEKYRKSVFVNLIKACAQSNKYQLAVITLEQASDNYPTDYDIISSAVNLCIDHKDNANLQKFVGKGLALRPDDETLLNIQGKLYEEGHHFEQALDIYKKLQVAHPKALDVLKHLAINNYNIGVQNYNQALELKENDPHIKDLETVYKDYFTYSIGHIKNIIISDPLSLKYTQALAIAYKCVGDKENFNIINNKLASLGGGKIESNVIPQLIEFNGEVKPTIAAAAPQTQTLSTDQSAAEEKGIPAYSAFAIPFIENRIDKWQKKDSYETLAEYRARMTEKNRDAKIAEMQRLAQQEYISKYESRVNLRHLELKPYDADHEVFLVTSPDLGEMIVPVPRANNEARIFASNWNGMQFKDPQYFIDKDHLALAKLTIITPSGKQYQYDNAAALNYTATNVEVHFDPITANMLASNENANKQTVQQQNVKLGTSDVDENIPENPTSNTKTFAVVIANQNYSNVAGVPLALNDGLAFSKYCEKTLGMPAENVRYYADASYGTMLRAIRDIKNIASAFNGDINIVFYYAGHGIPNESTKDAYLLPTDADGTQTEGCYSLNKLYAELGSTKAKEIVVFLDACFSGSKREEGMLVSARGVALKAKQEDPRGNMVVFSAASGDETAFPYSAKGHGLFTYYLLKKLQETKGDVSLGELESYISENVKQQSVVINRKVQTPTATPSTSLAAGWKELKLK
;
A
#
# COMPACT_ATOMS: atom_id res chain seq x y z
N MET A 1 -12.24 20.98 -28.18
CA MET A 1 -10.98 20.39 -28.70
C MET A 1 -9.72 21.15 -28.27
N ASP A 2 -9.75 22.48 -28.06
CA ASP A 2 -8.53 23.26 -27.69
C ASP A 2 -8.06 23.19 -26.22
N SER A 3 -8.90 22.76 -25.27
CA SER A 3 -8.53 22.68 -23.84
C SER A 3 -7.68 21.44 -23.49
N ILE A 4 -7.90 20.33 -24.21
CA ILE A 4 -7.20 19.06 -23.98
C ILE A 4 -5.79 19.08 -24.59
N MET A 5 -5.59 19.81 -25.69
CA MET A 5 -4.27 19.98 -26.32
C MET A 5 -3.30 20.81 -25.46
N LYS A 6 -3.78 21.80 -24.69
CA LYS A 6 -2.92 22.62 -23.82
C LYS A 6 -2.40 21.89 -22.57
N LYS A 7 -3.15 20.91 -22.04
CA LYS A 7 -2.71 20.13 -20.86
C LYS A 7 -1.63 19.09 -21.19
N VAL A 8 -1.57 18.62 -22.43
CA VAL A 8 -0.51 17.71 -22.90
C VAL A 8 0.84 18.42 -23.08
N PHE A 9 0.85 19.74 -23.32
CA PHE A 9 2.08 20.51 -23.49
C PHE A 9 2.86 20.79 -22.19
N ILE A 10 2.21 20.77 -21.02
CA ILE A 10 2.86 21.08 -19.74
C ILE A 10 3.57 19.84 -19.14
N ALA A 11 3.15 18.62 -19.49
CA ALA A 11 3.77 17.38 -19.03
C ALA A 11 5.03 16.98 -19.82
N ILE A 12 5.28 17.60 -20.99
CA ILE A 12 6.42 17.27 -21.87
C ILE A 12 7.70 18.03 -21.45
N SER A 13 7.58 19.14 -20.71
CA SER A 13 8.74 19.99 -20.37
C SER A 13 9.54 19.56 -19.14
N ILE A 14 9.10 18.55 -18.37
CA ILE A 14 9.79 18.13 -17.12
C ILE A 14 10.45 16.74 -17.24
N LEU A 15 10.32 16.07 -18.40
CA LEU A 15 10.72 14.66 -18.54
C LEU A 15 12.00 14.38 -19.35
N LEU A 16 12.86 15.38 -19.50
CA LEU A 16 14.17 15.26 -20.19
C LEU A 16 15.39 15.41 -19.27
N LEU A 17 15.22 15.41 -17.94
CA LEU A 17 16.33 15.51 -16.98
C LEU A 17 16.83 14.16 -16.40
N SER A 18 16.45 13.02 -16.99
CA SER A 18 16.86 11.68 -16.50
C SER A 18 17.80 10.90 -17.44
N SER A 19 18.55 11.57 -18.32
CA SER A 19 19.79 10.98 -18.86
C SER A 19 20.97 11.46 -18.02
N GLY A 20 21.53 10.56 -17.21
CA GLY A 20 22.67 10.79 -16.33
C GLY A 20 23.91 11.26 -17.07
N SER A 21 24.01 12.57 -17.24
CA SER A 21 25.23 13.34 -17.37
C SER A 21 24.82 14.78 -17.09
N LYS A 22 25.31 15.37 -15.98
CA LYS A 22 25.32 16.83 -15.84
C LYS A 22 26.11 17.35 -17.05
N LEU A 23 25.43 17.76 -18.12
CA LEU A 23 26.10 18.55 -19.15
C LEU A 23 26.62 19.81 -18.45
N ALA A 24 27.91 20.08 -18.59
CA ALA A 24 28.44 21.40 -18.27
C ALA A 24 27.58 22.46 -18.98
N ALA A 25 27.38 23.63 -18.36
CA ALA A 25 26.64 24.71 -18.99
C ALA A 25 27.28 25.04 -20.35
N GLN A 26 26.59 24.72 -21.44
CA GLN A 26 27.07 24.99 -22.80
C GLN A 26 26.66 26.40 -23.20
N THR A 27 27.63 27.15 -23.70
CA THR A 27 27.46 28.53 -24.15
C THR A 27 27.17 28.59 -25.64
N ILE A 28 26.61 29.71 -26.11
CA ILE A 28 26.45 29.96 -27.56
C ILE A 28 27.79 29.93 -28.30
N THR A 29 28.88 30.29 -27.64
CA THR A 29 30.24 30.14 -28.16
C THR A 29 30.57 28.68 -28.45
N ASP A 30 30.26 27.77 -27.52
CA ASP A 30 30.52 26.33 -27.69
C ASP A 30 29.72 25.74 -28.87
N SER A 31 28.45 26.15 -29.03
CA SER A 31 27.63 25.75 -30.19
C SER A 31 28.23 26.26 -31.51
N ASN A 32 28.65 27.52 -31.55
CA ASN A 32 29.25 28.14 -32.74
C ASN A 32 30.62 27.52 -33.10
N ASP A 33 31.44 27.19 -32.09
CA ASP A 33 32.73 26.53 -32.29
C ASP A 33 32.55 25.11 -32.81
N ALA A 34 31.65 24.33 -32.20
CA ALA A 34 31.32 22.98 -32.66
C ALA A 34 30.69 22.99 -34.07
N TYR A 35 29.89 24.01 -34.40
CA TYR A 35 29.36 24.19 -35.76
C TYR A 35 30.46 24.48 -36.77
N ARG A 36 31.40 25.37 -36.45
CA ARG A 36 32.56 25.67 -37.32
C ARG A 36 33.43 24.42 -37.54
N GLU A 37 33.69 23.64 -36.50
CA GLU A 37 34.40 22.37 -36.60
C GLU A 37 33.68 21.39 -37.54
N PHE A 38 32.37 21.19 -37.36
CA PHE A 38 31.57 20.33 -38.21
C PHE A 38 31.62 20.76 -39.68
N VAL A 39 31.43 22.05 -39.97
CA VAL A 39 31.47 22.58 -41.36
C VAL A 39 32.84 22.39 -41.98
N GLN A 40 33.93 22.62 -41.22
CA GLN A 40 35.29 22.39 -41.72
C GLN A 40 35.52 20.93 -42.10
N LEU A 41 35.07 19.98 -41.28
CA LEU A 41 35.22 18.55 -41.56
C LEU A 41 34.31 18.09 -42.69
N ALA A 42 33.08 18.59 -42.77
CA ALA A 42 32.13 18.29 -43.84
C ALA A 42 32.64 18.76 -45.21
N ASN A 43 33.38 19.88 -45.27
CA ASN A 43 33.96 20.39 -46.51
C ASN A 43 35.20 19.62 -46.97
N LYS A 44 35.88 18.89 -46.08
CA LYS A 44 37.06 18.08 -46.44
C LYS A 44 36.70 16.73 -47.05
N ASP A 45 35.54 16.15 -46.71
CA ASP A 45 35.03 14.84 -47.18
C ASP A 45 36.04 13.67 -47.10
N GLU A 46 36.96 13.71 -46.13
CA GLU A 46 38.01 12.69 -45.95
C GLU A 46 37.60 11.60 -44.93
N ASP A 47 37.28 11.99 -43.68
CA ASP A 47 36.91 11.06 -42.59
C ASP A 47 35.47 11.30 -42.10
N LYS A 48 34.55 10.46 -42.58
CA LYS A 48 33.12 10.53 -42.21
C LYS A 48 32.86 10.23 -40.74
N SER A 49 33.72 9.44 -40.08
CA SER A 49 33.56 9.15 -38.65
C SER A 49 33.82 10.40 -37.82
N GLN A 50 34.94 11.09 -38.08
CA GLN A 50 35.28 12.34 -37.40
C GLN A 50 34.25 13.44 -37.67
N MET A 51 33.78 13.54 -38.92
CA MET A 51 32.72 14.48 -39.28
C MET A 51 31.44 14.24 -38.48
N TYR A 52 30.99 12.98 -38.35
CA TYR A 52 29.78 12.66 -37.58
C TYR A 52 29.98 12.85 -36.07
N ASP A 53 31.16 12.59 -35.52
CA ASP A 53 31.44 12.91 -34.12
C ASP A 53 31.36 14.41 -33.85
N ALA A 54 31.88 15.24 -34.76
CA ALA A 54 31.74 16.70 -34.69
C ALA A 54 30.28 17.15 -34.85
N LEU A 55 29.53 16.52 -35.76
CA LEU A 55 28.09 16.76 -35.92
C LEU A 55 27.34 16.50 -34.62
N TYR A 56 27.63 15.40 -33.91
CA TYR A 56 26.93 15.07 -32.67
C TYR A 56 27.29 16.04 -31.54
N ARG A 57 28.55 16.51 -31.46
CA ARG A 57 28.95 17.58 -30.54
C ARG A 57 28.21 18.88 -30.83
N CYS A 58 28.12 19.27 -32.10
CA CYS A 58 27.39 20.44 -32.54
C CYS A 58 25.89 20.35 -32.21
N TYR A 59 25.25 19.21 -32.50
CA TYR A 59 23.88 18.91 -32.10
C TYR A 59 23.70 19.10 -30.59
N THR A 60 24.53 18.45 -29.77
CA THR A 60 24.40 18.47 -28.31
C THR A 60 24.52 19.89 -27.78
N ALA A 61 25.56 20.63 -28.20
CA ALA A 61 25.78 22.04 -27.86
C ALA A 61 24.60 22.93 -28.22
N THR A 62 24.08 22.76 -29.42
CA THR A 62 23.02 23.61 -29.97
C THR A 62 21.67 23.29 -29.34
N TYR A 63 21.36 22.00 -29.15
CA TYR A 63 20.11 21.55 -28.56
C TYR A 63 20.00 22.02 -27.10
N ALA A 64 21.08 21.95 -26.32
CA ALA A 64 21.10 22.44 -24.94
C ALA A 64 20.75 23.93 -24.83
N ILE A 65 21.22 24.77 -25.76
CA ILE A 65 20.89 26.20 -25.77
C ILE A 65 19.41 26.40 -26.11
N ILE A 66 18.90 25.69 -27.12
CA ILE A 66 17.51 25.80 -27.57
C ILE A 66 16.53 25.43 -26.46
N THR A 67 16.83 24.43 -25.64
CA THR A 67 15.91 23.98 -24.57
C THR A 67 15.97 24.83 -23.30
N HIS A 68 17.03 25.62 -23.08
CA HIS A 68 17.22 26.38 -21.84
C HIS A 68 17.16 27.91 -22.02
N SER A 69 17.30 28.42 -23.24
CA SER A 69 17.28 29.86 -23.52
C SER A 69 15.86 30.38 -23.78
N GLU A 70 15.61 31.65 -23.44
CA GLU A 70 14.35 32.31 -23.78
C GLU A 70 14.18 32.41 -25.30
N LYS A 71 12.98 32.12 -25.82
CA LYS A 71 12.71 32.13 -27.27
C LYS A 71 12.99 33.48 -27.95
N THR A 72 12.98 34.58 -27.20
CA THR A 72 13.24 35.94 -27.67
C THR A 72 14.73 36.31 -27.67
N SER A 73 15.60 35.46 -27.14
CA SER A 73 17.02 35.77 -26.98
C SER A 73 17.79 35.63 -28.30
N ALA A 74 18.93 36.34 -28.39
CA ALA A 74 19.82 36.25 -29.54
C ALA A 74 20.47 34.87 -29.63
N GLU A 75 20.82 34.29 -28.48
CA GLU A 75 21.38 32.95 -28.33
C GLU A 75 20.42 31.88 -28.85
N TYR A 76 19.13 31.97 -28.49
CA TYR A 76 18.10 31.07 -29.01
C TYR A 76 18.00 31.16 -30.54
N SER A 77 17.93 32.38 -31.07
CA SER A 77 17.84 32.62 -32.52
C SER A 77 19.04 32.06 -33.28
N GLN A 78 20.25 32.25 -32.74
CA GLN A 78 21.48 31.76 -33.34
C GLN A 78 21.61 30.23 -33.24
N ALA A 79 21.26 29.64 -32.10
CA ALA A 79 21.24 28.19 -31.95
C ALA A 79 20.21 27.54 -32.90
N MET A 80 19.03 28.15 -33.06
CA MET A 80 18.03 27.70 -34.04
C MET A 80 18.56 27.74 -35.48
N ALA A 81 19.34 28.75 -35.85
CA ALA A 81 19.98 28.83 -37.16
C ALA A 81 21.01 27.70 -37.36
N ASN A 82 21.88 27.47 -36.37
CA ASN A 82 22.84 26.36 -36.40
C ASN A 82 22.13 25.01 -36.54
N MET A 83 21.06 24.78 -35.77
CA MET A 83 20.30 23.53 -35.81
C MET A 83 19.64 23.29 -37.17
N LYS A 84 19.08 24.33 -37.81
CA LYS A 84 18.52 24.25 -39.17
C LYS A 84 19.58 23.84 -40.21
N ASN A 85 20.83 24.26 -40.03
CA ASN A 85 21.91 23.91 -40.96
C ASN A 85 22.40 22.47 -40.80
N ILE A 86 22.26 21.87 -39.62
CA ILE A 86 22.79 20.52 -39.35
C ILE A 86 21.73 19.40 -39.36
N ILE A 87 20.44 19.73 -39.22
CA ILE A 87 19.36 18.72 -39.04
C ILE A 87 19.31 17.69 -40.18
N ALA A 88 19.55 18.10 -41.42
CA ALA A 88 19.52 17.21 -42.59
C ALA A 88 20.65 16.16 -42.58
N PHE A 89 21.72 16.38 -41.80
CA PHE A 89 22.84 15.46 -41.69
C PHE A 89 22.61 14.36 -40.65
N LEU A 90 21.68 14.55 -39.70
CA LEU A 90 21.42 13.59 -38.61
C LEU A 90 20.88 12.24 -39.13
N PRO A 91 19.91 12.17 -40.07
CA PRO A 91 19.48 10.90 -40.66
C PRO A 91 20.61 10.17 -41.40
N ASN A 92 21.45 10.91 -42.12
CA ASN A 92 22.60 10.36 -42.86
C ASN A 92 23.63 9.74 -41.89
N ALA A 93 23.87 10.42 -40.76
CA ALA A 93 24.75 9.92 -39.69
C ALA A 93 24.19 8.63 -39.06
N ALA A 94 22.89 8.57 -38.82
CA ALA A 94 22.24 7.36 -38.31
C ALA A 94 22.40 6.17 -39.28
N ALA A 95 22.16 6.41 -40.57
CA ALA A 95 22.32 5.40 -41.61
C ALA A 95 23.78 4.92 -41.75
N TYR A 96 24.74 5.84 -41.77
CA TYR A 96 26.17 5.52 -41.82
C TYR A 96 26.59 4.62 -40.65
N ASN A 97 26.21 4.99 -39.42
CA ASN A 97 26.57 4.21 -38.24
C ASN A 97 25.88 2.85 -38.22
N SER A 98 24.64 2.73 -38.74
CA SER A 98 23.96 1.45 -38.87
C SER A 98 24.68 0.54 -39.85
N ASN A 99 25.13 1.07 -41.00
CA ASN A 99 25.84 0.29 -42.02
C ASN A 99 27.22 -0.18 -41.53
N ASN A 100 27.87 0.61 -40.67
CA ASN A 100 29.14 0.27 -40.04
C ASN A 100 28.99 -0.52 -38.72
N GLN A 101 27.84 -1.18 -38.51
CA GLN A 101 27.55 -2.04 -37.34
C GLN A 101 27.67 -1.33 -35.97
N SER A 102 27.71 0.00 -35.96
CA SER A 102 27.80 0.84 -34.76
C SER A 102 26.41 1.21 -34.27
N ILE A 103 25.63 0.19 -33.88
CA ILE A 103 24.21 0.31 -33.50
C ILE A 103 24.00 1.34 -32.39
N GLY A 104 24.90 1.43 -31.41
CA GLY A 104 24.84 2.43 -30.35
C GLY A 104 24.84 3.86 -30.88
N ASN A 105 25.72 4.17 -31.83
CA ASN A 105 25.79 5.49 -32.46
C ASN A 105 24.62 5.73 -33.42
N ALA A 106 24.18 4.71 -34.15
CA ALA A 106 22.98 4.81 -34.98
C ALA A 106 21.75 5.22 -34.15
N ILE A 107 21.57 4.63 -32.96
CA ILE A 107 20.50 5.00 -32.02
C ILE A 107 20.68 6.45 -31.55
N LYS A 108 21.90 6.88 -31.20
CA LYS A 108 22.17 8.28 -30.78
C LYS A 108 21.72 9.30 -31.83
N PHE A 109 22.08 9.09 -33.10
CA PHE A 109 21.70 10.01 -34.18
C PHE A 109 20.21 9.94 -34.53
N ALA A 110 19.60 8.75 -34.46
CA ALA A 110 18.16 8.60 -34.65
C ALA A 110 17.38 9.38 -33.58
N ARG A 111 17.80 9.27 -32.30
CA ARG A 111 17.26 10.04 -31.18
C ARG A 111 17.42 11.54 -31.42
N ALA A 112 18.63 11.99 -31.75
CA ALA A 112 18.94 13.39 -32.00
C ALA A 112 18.03 14.02 -33.07
N TYR A 113 17.83 13.34 -34.20
CA TYR A 113 16.92 13.84 -35.24
C TYR A 113 15.48 13.97 -34.71
N VAL A 114 14.96 12.95 -34.03
CA VAL A 114 13.59 12.95 -33.51
C VAL A 114 13.40 14.03 -32.43
N ASP A 115 14.38 14.21 -31.56
CA ASP A 115 14.38 15.23 -30.50
C ASP A 115 14.32 16.64 -31.12
N VAL A 116 15.12 16.92 -32.17
CA VAL A 116 15.07 18.20 -32.89
C VAL A 116 13.71 18.41 -33.57
N VAL A 117 13.19 17.42 -34.28
CA VAL A 117 11.89 17.52 -34.96
C VAL A 117 10.74 17.68 -33.95
N GLY A 118 10.90 17.19 -32.72
CA GLY A 118 9.95 17.35 -31.63
C GLY A 118 9.83 18.78 -31.08
N LEU A 119 10.81 19.65 -31.36
CA LEU A 119 10.74 21.07 -30.99
C LEU A 119 9.65 21.78 -31.81
N SER A 120 8.86 22.64 -31.17
CA SER A 120 7.71 23.33 -31.80
C SER A 120 8.04 24.02 -33.12
N ASP A 121 9.22 24.63 -33.18
CA ASP A 121 9.68 25.45 -34.31
C ASP A 121 10.13 24.59 -35.51
N PHE A 122 10.49 23.33 -35.28
CA PHE A 122 10.78 22.35 -36.32
C PHE A 122 9.56 21.52 -36.70
N ALA A 123 8.70 21.18 -35.75
CA ALA A 123 7.45 20.46 -36.01
C ALA A 123 6.57 21.19 -37.06
N ASN A 124 6.49 22.52 -36.96
CA ASN A 124 5.76 23.37 -37.91
C ASN A 124 6.45 23.51 -39.28
N GLY A 125 7.73 23.15 -39.39
CA GLY A 125 8.53 23.23 -40.61
C GLY A 125 8.33 22.06 -41.59
N GLY A 126 7.36 21.17 -41.34
CA GLY A 126 7.05 20.04 -42.20
C GLY A 126 7.97 18.82 -42.03
N TYR A 127 8.83 18.79 -40.99
CA TYR A 127 9.71 17.64 -40.74
C TYR A 127 8.96 16.41 -40.20
N THR A 128 7.83 16.61 -39.51
CA THR A 128 7.02 15.53 -38.93
C THR A 128 6.33 14.65 -39.98
N SER A 129 6.15 15.16 -41.20
CA SER A 129 5.59 14.41 -42.35
C SER A 129 6.65 13.73 -43.22
N GLN A 130 7.94 13.92 -42.93
CA GLN A 130 9.02 13.25 -43.65
C GLN A 130 9.11 11.78 -43.24
N ASN A 131 9.37 10.88 -44.20
CA ASN A 131 9.58 9.45 -43.94
C ASN A 131 10.69 9.19 -42.91
N ALA A 132 11.71 10.05 -42.87
CA ALA A 132 12.80 9.94 -41.90
C ALA A 132 12.28 10.05 -40.45
N TYR A 133 11.26 10.86 -40.18
CA TYR A 133 10.71 11.04 -38.84
C TYR A 133 10.05 9.78 -38.31
N SER A 134 9.17 9.14 -39.08
CA SER A 134 8.53 7.89 -38.67
C SER A 134 9.54 6.74 -38.58
N GLN A 135 10.45 6.61 -39.56
CA GLN A 135 11.47 5.55 -39.59
C GLN A 135 12.44 5.63 -38.41
N LEU A 136 12.99 6.82 -38.13
CA LEU A 136 13.95 7.00 -37.04
C LEU A 136 13.29 6.97 -35.67
N SER A 137 12.04 7.44 -35.54
CA SER A 137 11.24 7.28 -34.31
C SER A 137 11.04 5.80 -33.98
N TYR A 138 10.63 4.99 -34.96
CA TYR A 138 10.48 3.53 -34.77
C TYR A 138 11.82 2.86 -34.45
N PHE A 139 12.87 3.20 -35.20
CA PHE A 139 14.20 2.62 -35.01
C PHE A 139 14.74 2.89 -33.60
N ALA A 140 14.67 4.13 -33.12
CA ALA A 140 15.08 4.49 -31.77
C ALA A 140 14.22 3.77 -30.72
N ALA A 141 12.90 3.86 -30.86
CA ALA A 141 11.95 3.24 -29.94
C ALA A 141 12.14 1.73 -29.81
N ALA A 142 12.15 1.00 -30.93
CA ALA A 142 12.27 -0.46 -30.93
C ALA A 142 13.60 -0.93 -30.31
N ASN A 143 14.70 -0.25 -30.60
CA ASN A 143 16.00 -0.58 -30.00
C ASN A 143 16.04 -0.31 -28.50
N LEU A 144 15.45 0.80 -28.02
CA LEU A 144 15.38 1.10 -26.59
C LEU A 144 14.49 0.10 -25.83
N VAL A 145 13.34 -0.26 -26.41
CA VAL A 145 12.46 -1.31 -25.85
C VAL A 145 13.17 -2.65 -25.77
N ASN A 146 13.90 -3.06 -26.82
CA ASN A 146 14.66 -4.32 -26.83
C ASN A 146 15.78 -4.34 -25.79
N ARG A 147 16.35 -3.17 -25.47
CA ARG A 147 17.34 -2.98 -24.41
C ARG A 147 16.72 -2.78 -23.02
N ARG A 148 15.39 -2.90 -22.91
CA ARG A 148 14.61 -2.68 -21.67
C ARG A 148 14.75 -1.26 -21.09
N GLN A 149 15.14 -0.29 -21.91
CA GLN A 149 15.20 1.13 -21.57
C GLN A 149 13.82 1.75 -21.80
N TYR A 150 12.83 1.28 -21.04
CA TYR A 150 11.41 1.59 -21.26
C TYR A 150 11.12 3.08 -21.14
N GLU A 151 11.64 3.73 -20.09
CA GLU A 151 11.36 5.13 -19.87
C GLU A 151 11.89 6.01 -21.01
N GLU A 152 13.11 5.73 -21.46
CA GLU A 152 13.75 6.43 -22.59
C GLU A 152 13.03 6.17 -23.92
N ALA A 153 12.36 5.03 -24.08
CA ALA A 153 11.66 4.68 -25.33
C ALA A 153 10.36 5.48 -25.55
N ILE A 154 9.71 5.91 -24.47
CA ILE A 154 8.39 6.56 -24.48
C ILE A 154 8.31 7.76 -25.45
N PRO A 155 9.21 8.77 -25.40
CA PRO A 155 9.11 9.93 -26.30
C PRO A 155 9.19 9.54 -27.78
N TYR A 156 9.97 8.51 -28.12
CA TYR A 156 10.15 8.04 -29.49
C TYR A 156 8.95 7.19 -29.98
N LEU A 157 8.34 6.40 -29.09
CA LEU A 157 7.08 5.71 -29.37
C LEU A 157 5.95 6.71 -29.63
N GLN A 158 5.85 7.77 -28.81
CA GLN A 158 4.89 8.86 -29.04
C GLN A 158 5.18 9.63 -30.33
N ALA A 159 6.46 9.87 -30.65
CA ALA A 159 6.86 10.53 -31.90
C ALA A 159 6.40 9.72 -33.12
N TYR A 160 6.53 8.39 -33.08
CA TYR A 160 6.00 7.53 -34.14
C TYR A 160 4.48 7.68 -34.27
N LEU A 161 3.72 7.65 -33.17
CA LEU A 161 2.26 7.83 -33.23
C LEU A 161 1.87 9.19 -33.81
N ARG A 162 2.61 10.26 -33.45
CA ARG A 162 2.41 11.61 -34.00
C ARG A 162 2.70 11.72 -35.49
N SER A 163 3.59 10.88 -36.04
CA SER A 163 3.96 10.91 -37.46
C SER A 163 2.81 10.56 -38.40
N GLY A 164 1.73 9.94 -37.90
CA GLY A 164 0.62 9.50 -38.74
C GLY A 164 0.84 8.12 -39.38
N GLU A 165 2.05 7.56 -39.35
CA GLU A 165 2.36 6.28 -39.99
C GLU A 165 1.54 5.11 -39.41
N GLU A 166 1.06 4.22 -40.28
CA GLU A 166 0.19 3.10 -39.90
C GLU A 166 0.94 1.76 -39.80
N LYS A 167 2.01 1.57 -40.58
CA LYS A 167 2.67 0.27 -40.77
C LYS A 167 2.97 -0.51 -39.48
N TYR A 168 3.53 0.16 -38.46
CA TYR A 168 3.86 -0.44 -37.15
C TYR A 168 3.03 0.13 -35.99
N ARG A 169 1.96 0.87 -36.27
CA ARG A 169 1.21 1.64 -35.27
C ARG A 169 0.68 0.79 -34.12
N LYS A 170 0.08 -0.38 -34.42
CA LYS A 170 -0.39 -1.33 -33.40
C LYS A 170 0.75 -1.81 -32.49
N SER A 171 1.89 -2.20 -33.07
CA SER A 171 3.06 -2.64 -32.31
C SER A 171 3.63 -1.53 -31.43
N VAL A 172 3.57 -0.28 -31.92
CA VAL A 172 3.99 0.90 -31.15
C VAL A 172 3.06 1.16 -29.98
N PHE A 173 1.74 1.05 -30.13
CA PHE A 173 0.81 1.13 -29.00
C PHE A 173 1.10 0.07 -27.94
N VAL A 174 1.26 -1.19 -28.34
CA VAL A 174 1.60 -2.29 -27.41
C VAL A 174 2.91 -2.00 -26.67
N ASN A 175 3.95 -1.57 -27.38
CA ASN A 175 5.23 -1.23 -26.78
C ASN A 175 5.16 0.01 -25.87
N LEU A 176 4.31 0.98 -26.19
CA LEU A 176 4.10 2.18 -25.36
C LEU A 176 3.36 1.83 -24.07
N ILE A 177 2.30 1.01 -24.14
CA ILE A 177 1.59 0.50 -22.96
C ILE A 177 2.57 -0.26 -22.05
N LYS A 178 3.37 -1.15 -22.64
CA LYS A 178 4.43 -1.88 -21.93
C LYS A 178 5.44 -0.92 -21.29
N ALA A 179 5.92 0.07 -22.04
CA ALA A 179 6.88 1.04 -21.52
C ALA A 179 6.30 1.86 -20.38
N CYS A 180 5.05 2.28 -20.46
CA CYS A 180 4.36 3.00 -19.39
C CYS A 180 4.19 2.15 -18.14
N ALA A 181 3.80 0.88 -18.28
CA ALA A 181 3.67 -0.05 -17.15
C ALA A 181 5.02 -0.25 -16.43
N GLN A 182 6.10 -0.46 -17.19
CA GLN A 182 7.45 -0.68 -16.65
C GLN A 182 8.11 0.58 -16.08
N SER A 183 7.57 1.76 -16.37
CA SER A 183 8.07 3.05 -15.89
C SER A 183 7.10 3.75 -14.92
N ASN A 184 6.11 3.02 -14.40
CA ASN A 184 5.09 3.52 -13.47
C ASN A 184 4.37 4.80 -13.96
N LYS A 185 4.07 4.88 -15.27
CA LYS A 185 3.38 6.03 -15.89
C LYS A 185 1.90 5.70 -16.15
N TYR A 186 1.16 5.43 -15.08
CA TYR A 186 -0.24 4.99 -15.13
C TYR A 186 -1.14 5.88 -16.01
N GLN A 187 -1.14 7.19 -15.76
CA GLN A 187 -1.99 8.13 -16.53
C GLN A 187 -1.71 8.07 -18.03
N LEU A 188 -0.43 7.94 -18.42
CA LEU A 188 -0.06 7.83 -19.83
C LEU A 188 -0.46 6.46 -20.40
N ALA A 189 -0.37 5.38 -19.61
CA ALA A 189 -0.84 4.06 -20.02
C ALA A 189 -2.34 4.07 -20.33
N VAL A 190 -3.17 4.67 -19.47
CA VAL A 190 -4.62 4.79 -19.68
C VAL A 190 -4.95 5.58 -20.94
N ILE A 191 -4.32 6.74 -21.13
CA ILE A 191 -4.50 7.56 -22.37
C ILE A 191 -4.10 6.76 -23.61
N THR A 192 -2.99 6.01 -23.53
CA THR A 192 -2.50 5.19 -24.64
C THR A 192 -3.45 4.04 -24.95
N LEU A 193 -3.97 3.36 -23.93
CA LEU A 193 -4.96 2.29 -24.08
C LEU A 193 -6.27 2.80 -24.66
N GLU A 194 -6.71 3.99 -24.25
CA GLU A 194 -7.88 4.64 -24.84
C GLU A 194 -7.67 4.89 -26.33
N GLN A 195 -6.57 5.54 -26.71
CA GLN A 195 -6.22 5.78 -28.10
C GLN A 195 -6.10 4.47 -28.90
N ALA A 196 -5.44 3.46 -28.33
CA ALA A 196 -5.30 2.15 -28.95
C ALA A 196 -6.66 1.49 -29.16
N SER A 197 -7.55 1.55 -28.16
CA SER A 197 -8.91 1.01 -28.25
C SER A 197 -9.78 1.74 -29.27
N ASP A 198 -9.56 3.03 -29.51
CA ASP A 198 -10.30 3.79 -30.51
C ASP A 198 -9.76 3.52 -31.92
N ASN A 199 -8.45 3.29 -32.07
CA ASN A 199 -7.82 2.95 -33.35
C ASN A 199 -8.08 1.47 -33.74
N TYR A 200 -8.25 0.60 -32.75
CA TYR A 200 -8.46 -0.84 -32.92
C TYR A 200 -9.67 -1.32 -32.10
N PRO A 201 -10.90 -0.84 -32.41
CA PRO A 201 -12.08 -1.06 -31.57
C PRO A 201 -12.54 -2.50 -31.50
N THR A 202 -12.13 -3.37 -32.42
CA THR A 202 -12.46 -4.80 -32.42
C THR A 202 -11.39 -5.68 -31.77
N ASP A 203 -10.27 -5.08 -31.32
CA ASP A 203 -9.17 -5.80 -30.71
C ASP A 203 -9.41 -6.01 -29.21
N TYR A 204 -9.84 -7.22 -28.87
CA TYR A 204 -10.14 -7.58 -27.49
C TYR A 204 -8.91 -7.58 -26.58
N ASP A 205 -7.70 -7.86 -27.09
CA ASP A 205 -6.50 -7.93 -26.25
C ASP A 205 -6.13 -6.55 -25.71
N ILE A 206 -6.36 -5.50 -26.50
CA ILE A 206 -6.19 -4.09 -26.08
C ILE A 206 -7.21 -3.74 -24.99
N ILE A 207 -8.48 -4.12 -25.16
CA ILE A 207 -9.53 -3.89 -24.16
C ILE A 207 -9.26 -4.66 -22.87
N SER A 208 -8.91 -5.93 -22.97
CA SER A 208 -8.58 -6.77 -21.80
C SER A 208 -7.36 -6.22 -21.05
N SER A 209 -6.33 -5.75 -21.76
CA SER A 209 -5.18 -5.07 -21.15
C SER A 209 -5.60 -3.81 -20.40
N ALA A 210 -6.56 -3.05 -20.93
CA ALA A 210 -7.08 -1.86 -20.26
C ALA A 210 -7.90 -2.19 -19.01
N VAL A 211 -8.76 -3.20 -19.09
CA VAL A 211 -9.53 -3.73 -17.96
C VAL A 211 -8.59 -4.16 -16.83
N ASN A 212 -7.58 -4.98 -17.15
CA ASN A 212 -6.60 -5.45 -16.16
C ASN A 212 -5.82 -4.29 -15.53
N LEU A 213 -5.35 -3.34 -16.35
CA LEU A 213 -4.64 -2.17 -15.83
C LEU A 213 -5.49 -1.36 -14.84
N CYS A 214 -6.78 -1.17 -15.14
CA CYS A 214 -7.68 -0.44 -14.25
C CYS A 214 -7.97 -1.21 -12.95
N ILE A 215 -8.09 -2.55 -13.02
CA ILE A 215 -8.23 -3.41 -11.84
C ILE A 215 -7.00 -3.29 -10.94
N ASP A 216 -5.80 -3.40 -11.50
CA ASP A 216 -4.54 -3.34 -10.76
C ASP A 216 -4.36 -2.01 -10.00
N HIS A 217 -4.90 -0.92 -10.56
CA HIS A 217 -4.83 0.43 -10.00
C HIS A 217 -6.08 0.85 -9.23
N LYS A 218 -7.07 -0.05 -9.07
CA LYS A 218 -8.37 0.22 -8.40
C LYS A 218 -9.11 1.44 -8.98
N ASP A 219 -8.99 1.63 -10.30
CA ASP A 219 -9.62 2.75 -11.01
C ASP A 219 -10.97 2.33 -11.58
N ASN A 220 -11.99 2.34 -10.72
CA ASN A 220 -13.35 1.93 -11.07
C ASN A 220 -13.97 2.80 -12.19
N ALA A 221 -13.55 4.07 -12.31
CA ALA A 221 -14.08 4.99 -13.31
C ALA A 221 -13.63 4.58 -14.73
N ASN A 222 -12.33 4.33 -14.93
CA ASN A 222 -11.83 3.84 -16.21
C ASN A 222 -12.19 2.37 -16.44
N LEU A 223 -12.26 1.56 -15.38
CA LEU A 223 -12.70 0.16 -15.46
C LEU A 223 -14.11 0.05 -16.05
N GLN A 224 -15.07 0.83 -15.55
CA GLN A 224 -16.45 0.88 -16.07
C GLN A 224 -16.48 1.18 -17.58
N LYS A 225 -15.63 2.11 -18.05
CA LYS A 225 -15.53 2.47 -19.46
C LYS A 225 -15.01 1.32 -20.31
N PHE A 226 -13.92 0.68 -19.91
CA PHE A 226 -13.31 -0.41 -20.69
C PHE A 226 -14.11 -1.71 -20.62
N VAL A 227 -14.76 -2.01 -19.50
CA VAL A 227 -15.71 -3.13 -19.39
C VAL A 227 -16.89 -2.92 -20.33
N GLY A 228 -17.44 -1.70 -20.40
CA GLY A 228 -18.49 -1.35 -21.36
C GLY A 228 -18.06 -1.59 -22.82
N LYS A 229 -16.83 -1.18 -23.19
CA LYS A 229 -16.27 -1.48 -24.52
C LYS A 229 -16.09 -2.99 -24.75
N GLY A 230 -15.64 -3.73 -23.74
CA GLY A 230 -15.48 -5.18 -23.81
C GLY A 230 -16.81 -5.91 -24.01
N LEU A 231 -17.85 -5.52 -23.28
CA LEU A 231 -19.20 -6.08 -23.41
C LEU A 231 -19.87 -5.72 -24.73
N ALA A 232 -19.53 -4.58 -25.34
CA ALA A 232 -19.99 -4.26 -26.69
C ALA A 232 -19.42 -5.24 -27.74
N LEU A 233 -18.21 -5.76 -27.52
CA LEU A 233 -17.58 -6.77 -28.39
C LEU A 233 -17.98 -8.20 -28.04
N ARG A 234 -18.13 -8.49 -26.75
CA ARG A 234 -18.49 -9.80 -26.21
C ARG A 234 -19.63 -9.66 -25.19
N PRO A 235 -20.88 -9.53 -25.65
CA PRO A 235 -22.04 -9.28 -24.77
C PRO A 235 -22.31 -10.36 -23.73
N ASP A 236 -21.90 -11.59 -24.04
CA ASP A 236 -22.11 -12.77 -23.20
C ASP A 236 -20.83 -13.20 -22.44
N ASP A 237 -19.79 -12.35 -22.40
CA ASP A 237 -18.57 -12.64 -21.63
C ASP A 237 -18.89 -12.61 -20.13
N GLU A 238 -18.96 -13.79 -19.51
CA GLU A 238 -19.34 -13.96 -18.12
C GLU A 238 -18.42 -13.22 -17.14
N THR A 239 -17.13 -13.09 -17.48
CA THR A 239 -16.17 -12.40 -16.61
C THR A 239 -16.44 -10.90 -16.62
N LEU A 240 -16.63 -10.32 -17.80
CA LEU A 240 -16.97 -8.91 -17.94
C LEU A 240 -18.36 -8.58 -17.37
N LEU A 241 -19.34 -9.48 -17.55
CA LEU A 241 -20.66 -9.34 -16.95
C LEU A 241 -20.56 -9.34 -15.42
N ASN A 242 -19.77 -10.25 -14.83
CA ASN A 242 -19.58 -10.26 -13.37
C ASN A 242 -18.93 -8.98 -12.85
N ILE A 243 -17.88 -8.47 -13.53
CA ILE A 243 -17.25 -7.19 -13.19
C ILE A 243 -18.25 -6.05 -13.31
N GLN A 244 -19.03 -6.01 -14.39
CA GLN A 244 -20.04 -4.97 -14.64
C GLN A 244 -21.15 -4.99 -13.58
N GLY A 245 -21.62 -6.17 -13.17
CA GLY A 245 -22.60 -6.34 -12.11
C GLY A 245 -22.11 -5.76 -10.78
N LYS A 246 -20.87 -6.08 -10.40
CA LYS A 246 -20.24 -5.57 -9.18
C LYS A 246 -20.01 -4.06 -9.20
N LEU A 247 -19.58 -3.51 -10.32
CA LEU A 247 -19.42 -2.06 -10.48
C LEU A 247 -20.76 -1.32 -10.33
N TYR A 248 -21.85 -1.89 -10.84
CA TYR A 248 -23.18 -1.34 -10.62
C TYR A 248 -23.62 -1.46 -9.16
N GLU A 249 -23.33 -2.57 -8.47
CA GLU A 249 -23.60 -2.72 -7.03
C GLU A 249 -22.84 -1.70 -6.18
N GLU A 250 -21.54 -1.53 -6.42
CA GLU A 250 -20.69 -0.54 -5.72
C GLU A 250 -21.15 0.90 -6.00
N GLY A 251 -21.64 1.17 -7.21
CA GLY A 251 -22.24 2.45 -7.56
C GLY A 251 -23.67 2.64 -7.06
N HIS A 252 -24.27 1.66 -6.36
CA HIS A 252 -25.68 1.63 -5.95
C HIS A 252 -26.71 1.67 -7.12
N HIS A 253 -26.28 1.26 -8.31
CA HIS A 253 -27.12 1.09 -9.50
C HIS A 253 -27.78 -0.31 -9.52
N PHE A 254 -28.55 -0.64 -8.48
CA PHE A 254 -29.03 -2.00 -8.24
C PHE A 254 -29.93 -2.58 -9.35
N GLU A 255 -30.69 -1.75 -10.05
CA GLU A 255 -31.51 -2.20 -11.19
C GLU A 255 -30.64 -2.67 -12.37
N GLN A 256 -29.58 -1.91 -12.69
CA GLN A 256 -28.63 -2.28 -13.73
C GLN A 256 -27.85 -3.54 -13.36
N ALA A 257 -27.44 -3.65 -12.09
CA ALA A 257 -26.82 -4.87 -11.56
C ALA A 257 -27.77 -6.07 -11.66
N LEU A 258 -29.05 -5.90 -11.29
CA LEU A 258 -30.06 -6.95 -11.37
C LEU A 258 -30.23 -7.48 -12.78
N ASP A 259 -30.24 -6.62 -13.79
CA ASP A 259 -30.35 -7.03 -15.20
C ASP A 259 -29.12 -7.84 -15.67
N ILE A 260 -27.93 -7.46 -15.21
CA ILE A 260 -26.70 -8.22 -15.48
C ILE A 260 -26.76 -9.60 -14.83
N TYR A 261 -27.15 -9.70 -13.56
CA TYR A 261 -27.22 -10.99 -12.87
C TYR A 261 -28.39 -11.86 -13.36
N LYS A 262 -29.48 -11.29 -13.88
CA LYS A 262 -30.52 -12.05 -14.59
C LYS A 262 -29.97 -12.71 -15.86
N LYS A 263 -29.12 -12.01 -16.63
CA LYS A 263 -28.44 -12.62 -17.79
C LYS A 263 -27.53 -13.77 -17.36
N LEU A 264 -26.73 -13.56 -16.32
CA LEU A 264 -25.87 -14.63 -15.77
C LEU A 264 -26.68 -15.81 -15.23
N GLN A 265 -27.87 -15.58 -14.68
CA GLN A 265 -28.77 -16.63 -14.20
C GLN A 265 -29.29 -17.53 -15.34
N VAL A 266 -29.51 -16.99 -16.53
CA VAL A 266 -29.94 -17.80 -17.69
C VAL A 266 -28.89 -18.86 -18.01
N ALA A 267 -27.60 -18.48 -18.01
CA ALA A 267 -26.49 -19.40 -18.22
C ALA A 267 -26.28 -20.34 -17.00
N HIS A 268 -26.44 -19.80 -15.79
CA HIS A 268 -26.12 -20.49 -14.54
C HIS A 268 -27.31 -20.50 -13.55
N PRO A 269 -28.41 -21.21 -13.85
CA PRO A 269 -29.68 -21.08 -13.11
C PRO A 269 -29.61 -21.53 -11.64
N LYS A 270 -28.56 -22.29 -11.27
CA LYS A 270 -28.34 -22.82 -9.92
C LYS A 270 -27.07 -22.29 -9.26
N ALA A 271 -26.34 -21.37 -9.89
CA ALA A 271 -25.14 -20.81 -9.29
C ALA A 271 -25.50 -20.01 -8.05
N LEU A 272 -25.05 -20.49 -6.89
CA LEU A 272 -25.36 -19.87 -5.61
C LEU A 272 -24.89 -18.41 -5.54
N ASP A 273 -23.75 -18.10 -6.17
CA ASP A 273 -23.19 -16.74 -6.23
C ASP A 273 -24.12 -15.77 -6.99
N VAL A 274 -24.61 -16.18 -8.16
CA VAL A 274 -25.59 -15.41 -8.96
C VAL A 274 -26.90 -15.24 -8.19
N LEU A 275 -27.38 -16.28 -7.52
CA LEU A 275 -28.59 -16.21 -6.69
C LEU A 275 -28.42 -15.23 -5.51
N LYS A 276 -27.23 -15.16 -4.89
CA LYS A 276 -26.91 -14.20 -3.83
C LYS A 276 -26.95 -12.77 -4.36
N HIS A 277 -26.36 -12.51 -5.52
CA HIS A 277 -26.41 -11.19 -6.15
C HIS A 277 -27.85 -10.80 -6.51
N LEU A 278 -28.63 -11.70 -7.11
CA LEU A 278 -30.06 -11.46 -7.39
C LEU A 278 -30.85 -11.16 -6.10
N ALA A 279 -30.63 -11.93 -5.04
CA ALA A 279 -31.30 -11.74 -3.75
C ALA A 279 -31.04 -10.35 -3.15
N ILE A 280 -29.77 -9.94 -3.10
CA ILE A 280 -29.36 -8.67 -2.49
C ILE A 280 -29.79 -7.47 -3.35
N ASN A 281 -29.68 -7.55 -4.68
CA ASN A 281 -30.15 -6.46 -5.55
C ASN A 281 -31.67 -6.28 -5.44
N ASN A 282 -32.46 -7.35 -5.51
CA ASN A 282 -33.91 -7.25 -5.29
C ASN A 282 -34.23 -6.70 -3.88
N TYR A 283 -33.50 -7.14 -2.85
CA TYR A 283 -33.68 -6.62 -1.49
C TYR A 283 -33.43 -5.11 -1.43
N ASN A 284 -32.30 -4.65 -1.96
CA ASN A 284 -31.87 -3.25 -1.92
C ASN A 284 -32.79 -2.33 -2.71
N ILE A 285 -33.28 -2.77 -3.89
CA ILE A 285 -34.31 -2.03 -4.64
C ILE A 285 -35.59 -1.91 -3.80
N GLY A 286 -35.99 -3.00 -3.11
CA GLY A 286 -37.10 -2.98 -2.16
C GLY A 286 -36.88 -1.98 -1.02
N VAL A 287 -35.68 -1.91 -0.45
CA VAL A 287 -35.32 -0.93 0.60
C VAL A 287 -35.42 0.50 0.08
N GLN A 288 -34.90 0.80 -1.11
CA GLN A 288 -34.95 2.15 -1.70
C GLN A 288 -36.40 2.63 -1.86
N ASN A 289 -37.27 1.79 -2.44
CA ASN A 289 -38.68 2.13 -2.65
C ASN A 289 -39.46 2.22 -1.33
N TYR A 290 -39.15 1.36 -0.35
CA TYR A 290 -39.75 1.42 1.00
C TYR A 290 -39.39 2.73 1.71
N ASN A 291 -38.13 3.12 1.69
CA ASN A 291 -37.66 4.34 2.34
C ASN A 291 -38.21 5.59 1.64
N GLN A 292 -38.29 5.58 0.30
CA GLN A 292 -38.93 6.66 -0.46
C GLN A 292 -40.41 6.83 -0.07
N ALA A 293 -41.15 5.74 0.12
CA ALA A 293 -42.55 5.81 0.55
C ALA A 293 -42.71 6.45 1.95
N LEU A 294 -41.73 6.28 2.84
CA LEU A 294 -41.73 6.88 4.18
C LEU A 294 -41.45 8.39 4.19
N GLU A 295 -40.81 8.92 3.15
CA GLU A 295 -40.49 10.36 3.03
C GLU A 295 -41.69 11.18 2.50
N LEU A 296 -42.70 10.51 1.95
CA LEU A 296 -43.90 11.15 1.41
C LEU A 296 -44.93 11.47 2.51
N LYS A 297 -45.74 12.50 2.30
CA LYS A 297 -46.83 12.88 3.23
C LYS A 297 -47.90 11.79 3.25
N GLU A 298 -48.54 11.54 4.41
CA GLU A 298 -49.51 10.45 4.64
C GLU A 298 -50.65 10.30 3.61
N ASN A 299 -50.94 11.33 2.81
CA ASN A 299 -52.01 11.32 1.79
C ASN A 299 -51.50 11.43 0.34
N ASP A 300 -50.20 11.22 0.10
CA ASP A 300 -49.64 11.26 -1.25
C ASP A 300 -50.08 10.02 -2.06
N PRO A 301 -50.71 10.18 -3.25
CA PRO A 301 -51.19 9.06 -4.05
C PRO A 301 -50.08 8.08 -4.48
N HIS A 302 -48.82 8.53 -4.58
CA HIS A 302 -47.69 7.69 -5.02
C HIS A 302 -47.25 6.65 -3.98
N ILE A 303 -47.68 6.78 -2.71
CA ILE A 303 -47.34 5.81 -1.65
C ILE A 303 -47.84 4.41 -2.01
N LYS A 304 -49.04 4.30 -2.61
CA LYS A 304 -49.62 3.00 -3.00
C LYS A 304 -48.85 2.33 -4.14
N ASP A 305 -48.34 3.13 -5.07
CA ASP A 305 -47.53 2.63 -6.18
C ASP A 305 -46.17 2.13 -5.67
N LEU A 306 -45.48 2.92 -4.84
CA LEU A 306 -44.24 2.51 -4.18
C LEU A 306 -44.42 1.28 -3.29
N GLU A 307 -45.56 1.19 -2.58
CA GLU A 307 -45.92 0.02 -1.79
C GLU A 307 -46.04 -1.25 -2.60
N THR A 308 -46.65 -1.17 -3.77
CA THR A 308 -46.73 -2.31 -4.69
C THR A 308 -45.33 -2.71 -5.15
N VAL A 309 -44.52 -1.73 -5.58
CA VAL A 309 -43.17 -1.94 -6.10
C VAL A 309 -42.24 -2.58 -5.06
N TYR A 310 -42.13 -2.03 -3.84
CA TYR A 310 -41.20 -2.59 -2.86
C TYR A 310 -41.63 -3.99 -2.42
N LYS A 311 -42.94 -4.27 -2.35
CA LYS A 311 -43.45 -5.61 -1.99
C LYS A 311 -43.10 -6.66 -3.03
N ASP A 312 -43.19 -6.32 -4.31
CA ASP A 312 -42.78 -7.22 -5.39
C ASP A 312 -41.29 -7.56 -5.30
N TYR A 313 -40.43 -6.53 -5.14
CA TYR A 313 -38.99 -6.73 -5.00
C TYR A 313 -38.60 -7.53 -3.75
N PHE A 314 -39.20 -7.27 -2.59
CA PHE A 314 -38.99 -8.11 -1.41
C PHE A 314 -39.49 -9.54 -1.63
N THR A 315 -40.59 -9.74 -2.36
CA THR A 315 -41.11 -11.08 -2.69
C THR A 315 -40.13 -11.86 -3.57
N TYR A 316 -39.57 -11.24 -4.61
CA TYR A 316 -38.51 -11.85 -5.42
C TYR A 316 -37.27 -12.18 -4.57
N SER A 317 -36.87 -11.26 -3.70
CA SER A 317 -35.75 -11.47 -2.78
C SER A 317 -36.00 -12.66 -1.84
N ILE A 318 -37.19 -12.77 -1.24
CA ILE A 318 -37.60 -13.91 -0.38
C ILE A 318 -37.42 -15.24 -1.12
N GLY A 319 -37.85 -15.32 -2.38
CA GLY A 319 -37.70 -16.52 -3.20
C GLY A 319 -36.24 -16.96 -3.33
N HIS A 320 -35.33 -16.04 -3.64
CA HIS A 320 -33.91 -16.33 -3.76
C HIS A 320 -33.24 -16.61 -2.40
N ILE A 321 -33.54 -15.82 -1.38
CA ILE A 321 -32.98 -15.97 -0.03
C ILE A 321 -33.33 -17.32 0.58
N LYS A 322 -34.56 -17.82 0.38
CA LYS A 322 -34.94 -19.18 0.81
C LYS A 322 -34.00 -20.25 0.24
N ASN A 323 -33.67 -20.16 -1.04
CA ASN A 323 -32.75 -21.09 -1.69
C ASN A 323 -31.31 -20.96 -1.16
N ILE A 324 -30.89 -19.73 -0.85
CA ILE A 324 -29.57 -19.46 -0.24
C ILE A 324 -29.49 -20.08 1.15
N ILE A 325 -30.50 -19.88 2.01
CA ILE A 325 -30.53 -20.40 3.38
C ILE A 325 -30.62 -21.93 3.41
N ILE A 326 -31.19 -22.58 2.39
CA ILE A 326 -31.13 -24.06 2.29
C ILE A 326 -29.66 -24.52 2.15
N SER A 327 -28.85 -23.77 1.42
CA SER A 327 -27.44 -24.08 1.18
C SER A 327 -26.50 -23.56 2.28
N ASP A 328 -26.88 -22.47 2.94
CA ASP A 328 -26.15 -21.83 4.04
C ASP A 328 -27.10 -21.53 5.22
N PRO A 329 -27.48 -22.57 6.00
CA PRO A 329 -28.52 -22.46 7.02
C PRO A 329 -28.15 -21.60 8.23
N LEU A 330 -26.85 -21.33 8.42
CA LEU A 330 -26.27 -20.59 9.53
C LEU A 330 -26.00 -19.12 9.17
N SER A 331 -26.31 -18.69 7.95
CA SER A 331 -26.07 -17.32 7.53
C SER A 331 -26.96 -16.33 8.27
N LEU A 332 -26.37 -15.57 9.19
CA LEU A 332 -27.06 -14.46 9.87
C LEU A 332 -27.53 -13.39 8.87
N LYS A 333 -26.73 -13.13 7.82
CA LYS A 333 -27.00 -12.11 6.80
C LYS A 333 -28.31 -12.34 6.07
N TYR A 334 -28.38 -13.50 5.44
CA TYR A 334 -29.53 -13.87 4.65
C TYR A 334 -30.74 -14.17 5.54
N THR A 335 -30.53 -14.68 6.76
CA THR A 335 -31.63 -14.87 7.73
C THR A 335 -32.24 -13.54 8.20
N GLN A 336 -31.41 -12.53 8.48
CA GLN A 336 -31.87 -11.18 8.82
C GLN A 336 -32.58 -10.50 7.64
N ALA A 337 -31.99 -10.57 6.45
CA ALA A 337 -32.61 -10.04 5.22
C ALA A 337 -33.98 -10.69 4.97
N LEU A 338 -34.10 -12.01 5.18
CA LEU A 338 -35.35 -12.74 5.03
C LEU A 338 -36.42 -12.27 6.02
N ALA A 339 -36.06 -12.10 7.30
CA ALA A 339 -36.99 -11.60 8.30
C ALA A 339 -37.48 -10.18 7.96
N ILE A 340 -36.57 -9.28 7.57
CA ILE A 340 -36.94 -7.90 7.18
C ILE A 340 -37.83 -7.92 5.94
N ALA A 341 -37.52 -8.75 4.94
CA ALA A 341 -38.34 -8.86 3.73
C ALA A 341 -39.77 -9.36 4.06
N TYR A 342 -39.90 -10.39 4.92
CA TYR A 342 -41.21 -10.86 5.39
C TYR A 342 -42.01 -9.79 6.13
N LYS A 343 -41.34 -8.98 6.96
CA LYS A 343 -41.96 -7.82 7.60
C LYS A 343 -42.47 -6.82 6.57
N CYS A 344 -41.64 -6.44 5.60
CA CYS A 344 -41.98 -5.43 4.60
C CYS A 344 -43.13 -5.88 3.67
N VAL A 345 -43.26 -7.18 3.36
CA VAL A 345 -44.42 -7.70 2.61
C VAL A 345 -45.68 -7.90 3.45
N GLY A 346 -45.59 -7.79 4.78
CA GLY A 346 -46.71 -7.95 5.72
C GLY A 346 -47.00 -9.39 6.15
N ASP A 347 -46.10 -10.33 5.87
CA ASP A 347 -46.23 -11.74 6.26
C ASP A 347 -45.76 -11.95 7.71
N LYS A 348 -46.68 -11.69 8.65
CA LYS A 348 -46.41 -11.73 10.09
C LYS A 348 -46.04 -13.14 10.59
N GLU A 349 -46.59 -14.18 9.97
CA GLU A 349 -46.34 -15.57 10.39
C GLU A 349 -44.90 -15.96 10.09
N ASN A 350 -44.48 -15.82 8.82
CA ASN A 350 -43.11 -16.15 8.43
C ASN A 350 -42.09 -15.19 9.05
N PHE A 351 -42.44 -13.91 9.24
CA PHE A 351 -41.60 -12.99 10.01
C PHE A 351 -41.29 -13.54 11.41
N ASN A 352 -42.29 -13.94 12.18
CA ASN A 352 -42.09 -14.45 13.53
C ASN A 352 -41.25 -15.75 13.55
N ILE A 353 -41.47 -16.65 12.59
CA ILE A 353 -40.71 -17.89 12.46
C ILE A 353 -39.23 -17.60 12.21
N ILE A 354 -38.93 -16.78 11.20
CA ILE A 354 -37.55 -16.46 10.82
C ILE A 354 -36.87 -15.59 11.90
N ASN A 355 -37.61 -14.70 12.55
CA ASN A 355 -37.08 -13.85 13.62
C ASN A 355 -36.66 -14.69 14.86
N ASN A 356 -37.44 -15.72 15.20
CA ASN A 356 -37.02 -16.69 16.24
C ASN A 356 -35.81 -17.52 15.79
N LYS A 357 -35.74 -17.92 14.51
CA LYS A 357 -34.57 -18.60 13.95
C LYS A 357 -33.32 -17.70 14.05
N LEU A 358 -33.41 -16.43 13.65
CA LEU A 358 -32.32 -15.46 13.73
C LEU A 358 -31.79 -15.34 15.17
N ALA A 359 -32.69 -15.23 16.15
CA ALA A 359 -32.32 -15.17 17.56
C ALA A 359 -31.59 -16.43 18.02
N SER A 360 -32.04 -17.63 17.59
CA SER A 360 -31.39 -18.89 17.92
C SER A 360 -29.99 -19.06 17.32
N LEU A 361 -29.70 -18.37 16.21
CA LEU A 361 -28.38 -18.35 15.56
C LEU A 361 -27.43 -17.31 16.19
N GLY A 362 -27.88 -16.52 17.17
CA GLY A 362 -27.10 -15.46 17.81
C GLY A 362 -27.23 -14.08 17.17
N GLY A 363 -28.14 -13.89 16.21
CA GLY A 363 -28.35 -12.61 15.50
C GLY A 363 -29.29 -11.61 16.19
N GLY A 364 -29.84 -11.97 17.36
CA GLY A 364 -30.85 -11.15 18.06
C GLY A 364 -32.25 -11.24 17.43
N LYS A 365 -33.19 -10.42 17.94
CA LYS A 365 -34.56 -10.30 17.41
C LYS A 365 -34.75 -8.95 16.75
N ILE A 366 -35.36 -8.95 15.57
CA ILE A 366 -35.76 -7.76 14.83
C ILE A 366 -37.06 -7.21 15.44
N GLU A 367 -37.04 -5.94 15.83
CA GLU A 367 -38.23 -5.25 16.34
C GLU A 367 -39.23 -4.91 15.23
N SER A 368 -40.51 -4.84 15.61
CA SER A 368 -41.61 -4.60 14.67
C SER A 368 -41.59 -3.23 13.97
N ASN A 369 -40.87 -2.25 14.54
CA ASN A 369 -40.73 -0.87 14.05
C ASN A 369 -39.43 -0.62 13.24
N VAL A 370 -38.59 -1.64 13.02
CA VAL A 370 -37.30 -1.48 12.32
C VAL A 370 -37.50 -1.06 10.86
N ILE A 371 -36.80 0.00 10.45
CA ILE A 371 -36.74 0.45 9.05
C ILE A 371 -35.70 -0.39 8.30
N PRO A 372 -36.03 -0.98 7.12
CA PRO A 372 -35.07 -1.76 6.34
C PRO A 372 -33.87 -0.90 5.89
N GLN A 373 -32.69 -1.51 5.87
CA GLN A 373 -31.42 -0.85 5.51
C GLN A 373 -30.77 -1.58 4.34
N LEU A 374 -30.00 -0.86 3.52
CA LEU A 374 -29.27 -1.47 2.41
C LEU A 374 -28.28 -2.51 2.93
N ILE A 375 -28.08 -3.56 2.14
CA ILE A 375 -27.12 -4.63 2.42
C ILE A 375 -26.06 -4.61 1.32
N GLU A 376 -24.81 -4.43 1.71
CA GLU A 376 -23.68 -4.60 0.80
C GLU A 376 -23.43 -6.08 0.55
N PHE A 377 -22.99 -6.45 -0.66
CA PHE A 377 -22.73 -7.87 -0.98
C PHE A 377 -21.57 -8.46 -0.15
N ASN A 378 -20.47 -7.71 0.02
CA ASN A 378 -19.29 -8.13 0.79
C ASN A 378 -19.29 -7.67 2.28
N GLY A 379 -20.29 -6.90 2.71
CA GLY A 379 -20.37 -6.39 4.08
C GLY A 379 -20.78 -7.47 5.11
N GLU A 380 -20.17 -7.40 6.29
CA GLU A 380 -20.61 -8.12 7.49
C GLU A 380 -21.97 -7.60 7.97
N VAL A 381 -22.69 -8.48 8.66
CA VAL A 381 -23.97 -8.15 9.27
C VAL A 381 -23.71 -7.47 10.59
N LYS A 382 -24.02 -6.17 10.67
CA LYS A 382 -24.13 -5.50 11.98
C LYS A 382 -25.37 -6.05 12.70
N PRO A 383 -25.28 -6.42 13.99
CA PRO A 383 -26.44 -6.79 14.80
C PRO A 383 -27.52 -5.70 14.68
N THR A 384 -28.76 -6.08 14.38
CA THR A 384 -29.87 -5.12 14.33
C THR A 384 -30.26 -4.73 15.76
N ILE A 385 -29.75 -3.59 16.23
CA ILE A 385 -30.40 -2.79 17.27
C ILE A 385 -31.19 -1.69 16.54
N ALA A 386 -32.34 -1.28 17.10
CA ALA A 386 -33.36 -0.41 16.51
C ALA A 386 -32.84 0.76 15.64
N ALA A 387 -33.59 1.06 14.57
CA ALA A 387 -33.20 1.97 13.50
C ALA A 387 -33.12 3.46 13.91
N ALA A 388 -32.15 4.17 13.33
CA ALA A 388 -32.31 5.56 12.89
C ALA A 388 -31.97 5.65 11.38
N ALA A 389 -32.67 6.57 10.70
CA ALA A 389 -33.00 6.60 9.28
C ALA A 389 -31.86 6.97 8.29
N PRO A 390 -32.03 6.70 6.98
CA PRO A 390 -31.02 6.88 5.93
C PRO A 390 -31.16 8.23 5.21
N GLN A 391 -30.06 8.94 4.89
CA GLN A 391 -30.04 9.90 3.78
C GLN A 391 -28.67 10.00 3.06
N THR A 392 -28.74 9.64 1.77
CA THR A 392 -28.17 10.26 0.55
C THR A 392 -26.66 10.42 0.34
N GLN A 393 -26.21 9.81 -0.76
CA GLN A 393 -25.01 10.15 -1.53
C GLN A 393 -25.03 11.60 -2.02
N THR A 394 -23.91 12.31 -1.86
CA THR A 394 -23.34 13.16 -2.94
C THR A 394 -21.82 13.05 -2.94
N LEU A 395 -21.28 12.80 -4.13
CA LEU A 395 -19.87 12.70 -4.49
C LEU A 395 -19.09 14.00 -4.23
N SER A 396 -17.84 13.89 -3.76
CA SER A 396 -16.66 14.32 -4.54
C SER A 396 -15.32 14.09 -3.81
N THR A 397 -14.47 13.30 -4.47
CA THR A 397 -13.01 13.45 -4.66
C THR A 397 -12.02 13.39 -3.50
N ASP A 398 -11.29 12.27 -3.53
CA ASP A 398 -9.81 12.14 -3.58
C ASP A 398 -8.93 12.19 -2.31
N GLN A 399 -8.09 11.15 -2.29
CA GLN A 399 -6.76 10.99 -1.67
C GLN A 399 -6.63 10.54 -0.20
N SER A 400 -6.57 9.21 -0.08
CA SER A 400 -5.48 8.42 0.54
C SER A 400 -4.98 8.79 1.95
N ALA A 401 -5.37 7.98 2.93
CA ALA A 401 -4.49 7.43 3.96
C ALA A 401 -5.17 6.20 4.58
N ALA A 402 -4.42 5.13 4.81
CA ALA A 402 -4.90 3.94 5.52
C ALA A 402 -5.58 4.33 6.85
N GLU A 403 -6.85 3.96 7.03
CA GLU A 403 -7.54 4.10 8.30
C GLU A 403 -7.30 2.87 9.16
N GLU A 404 -6.39 3.02 10.13
CA GLU A 404 -6.53 2.34 11.42
C GLU A 404 -7.93 2.64 11.99
N LYS A 405 -8.60 1.58 12.46
CA LYS A 405 -9.90 1.68 13.15
C LYS A 405 -9.73 2.45 14.47
N GLY A 406 -10.03 3.75 14.48
CA GLY A 406 -10.16 4.59 15.68
C GLY A 406 -9.43 5.94 15.57
N ILE A 407 -9.85 6.94 16.37
CA ILE A 407 -9.01 8.14 16.60
C ILE A 407 -7.80 7.66 17.43
N PRO A 408 -6.57 7.73 16.88
CA PRO A 408 -5.40 7.23 17.60
C PRO A 408 -5.13 8.08 18.83
N ALA A 409 -4.47 7.53 19.85
CA ALA A 409 -4.06 8.30 21.02
C ALA A 409 -3.20 9.51 20.61
N TYR A 410 -3.33 10.62 21.33
CA TYR A 410 -2.60 11.85 21.06
C TYR A 410 -1.09 11.63 21.08
N SER A 411 -0.57 10.86 22.03
CA SER A 411 0.83 10.48 22.13
C SER A 411 1.35 9.76 20.89
N ALA A 412 0.59 8.79 20.36
CA ALA A 412 0.94 8.05 19.14
C ALA A 412 1.04 8.97 17.91
N PHE A 413 0.26 10.05 17.88
CA PHE A 413 0.38 11.09 16.85
C PHE A 413 1.51 12.09 17.14
N ALA A 414 1.62 12.55 18.39
CA ALA A 414 2.47 13.66 18.79
C ALA A 414 3.95 13.27 18.86
N ILE A 415 4.29 12.07 19.32
CA ILE A 415 5.67 11.58 19.42
C ILE A 415 6.38 11.67 18.05
N PRO A 416 5.92 10.98 16.99
CA PRO A 416 6.59 11.05 15.68
C PRO A 416 6.48 12.45 15.04
N PHE A 417 5.42 13.22 15.35
CA PHE A 417 5.27 14.59 14.86
C PHE A 417 6.34 15.54 15.43
N ILE A 418 6.61 15.43 16.73
CA ILE A 418 7.57 16.25 17.48
C ILE A 418 8.98 15.78 17.17
N GLU A 419 9.27 14.48 17.24
CA GLU A 419 10.61 13.92 17.00
C GLU A 419 11.13 14.28 15.60
N ASN A 420 10.34 14.05 14.55
CA ASN A 420 10.74 14.35 13.17
C ASN A 420 11.12 15.83 12.98
N ARG A 421 10.38 16.74 13.63
CA ARG A 421 10.58 18.19 13.50
C ARG A 421 11.74 18.68 14.36
N ILE A 422 11.88 18.12 15.56
CA ILE A 422 13.01 18.43 16.43
C ILE A 422 14.30 17.88 15.82
N ASP A 423 14.35 16.66 15.29
CA ASP A 423 15.53 16.09 14.61
C ASP A 423 15.97 16.90 13.40
N LYS A 424 15.01 17.47 12.65
CA LYS A 424 15.31 18.40 11.56
C LYS A 424 15.82 19.74 12.09
N TRP A 425 15.19 20.28 13.13
CA TRP A 425 15.59 21.54 13.73
C TRP A 425 16.99 21.46 14.37
N GLN A 426 17.33 20.35 15.03
CA GLN A 426 18.63 20.18 15.67
C GLN A 426 19.79 20.08 14.65
N LYS A 427 19.51 19.84 13.36
CA LYS A 427 20.55 19.87 12.33
C LYS A 427 21.01 21.30 12.07
N LYS A 428 22.31 21.45 11.87
CA LYS A 428 22.91 22.72 11.45
C LYS A 428 22.45 23.03 10.02
N ASP A 429 21.95 24.25 9.81
CA ASP A 429 21.58 24.71 8.49
C ASP A 429 22.83 24.96 7.61
N SER A 430 22.69 24.81 6.29
CA SER A 430 23.79 24.97 5.33
C SER A 430 24.26 26.41 5.20
N TYR A 431 23.44 27.39 5.58
CA TYR A 431 23.70 28.83 5.52
C TYR A 431 23.89 29.47 6.91
N GLU A 432 23.74 28.70 7.98
CA GLU A 432 23.96 29.14 9.36
C GLU A 432 25.45 29.06 9.74
N THR A 433 25.98 30.06 10.42
CA THR A 433 27.35 30.03 10.95
C THR A 433 27.45 29.14 12.19
N LEU A 434 28.66 28.69 12.55
CA LEU A 434 28.85 27.86 13.74
C LEU A 434 28.49 28.59 15.05
N ALA A 435 28.64 29.92 15.08
CA ALA A 435 28.28 30.74 16.23
C ALA A 435 26.75 30.86 16.39
N GLU A 436 26.03 31.07 15.28
CA GLU A 436 24.57 31.10 15.26
C GLU A 436 23.98 29.73 15.64
N TYR A 437 24.56 28.65 15.13
CA TYR A 437 24.16 27.28 15.50
C TYR A 437 24.33 27.03 17.01
N ARG A 438 25.45 27.44 17.60
CA ARG A 438 25.69 27.31 19.05
C ARG A 438 24.74 28.18 19.89
N ALA A 439 24.45 29.41 19.44
CA ALA A 439 23.50 30.29 20.11
C ALA A 439 22.05 29.76 20.02
N ARG A 440 21.72 29.08 18.92
CA ARG A 440 20.42 28.42 18.70
C ARG A 440 20.30 27.12 19.49
N MET A 441 21.34 26.29 19.53
CA MET A 441 21.37 24.96 20.16
C MET A 441 21.71 25.00 21.65
N THR A 442 20.89 25.70 22.42
CA THR A 442 20.93 25.68 23.90
C THR A 442 19.81 24.80 24.44
N GLU A 443 19.97 24.26 25.65
CA GLU A 443 18.90 23.50 26.33
C GLU A 443 17.62 24.34 26.43
N LYS A 444 17.74 25.60 26.85
CA LYS A 444 16.61 26.54 26.92
C LYS A 444 15.88 26.71 25.59
N ASN A 445 16.60 26.86 24.47
CA ASN A 445 15.98 27.03 23.15
C ASN A 445 15.39 25.72 22.63
N ARG A 446 16.03 24.59 22.95
CA ARG A 446 15.51 23.26 22.63
C ARG A 446 14.21 22.99 23.37
N ASP A 447 14.15 23.30 24.66
CA ASP A 447 12.95 23.15 25.49
C ASP A 447 11.83 24.08 25.01
N ALA A 448 12.17 25.33 24.68
CA ALA A 448 11.22 26.25 24.07
C ALA A 448 10.70 25.74 22.71
N LYS A 449 11.58 25.12 21.90
CA LYS A 449 11.19 24.55 20.61
C LYS A 449 10.32 23.29 20.78
N ILE A 450 10.61 22.45 21.76
CA ILE A 450 9.79 21.28 22.11
C ILE A 450 8.40 21.75 22.56
N ALA A 451 8.31 22.75 23.45
CA ALA A 451 7.03 23.32 23.87
C ALA A 451 6.24 23.91 22.69
N GLU A 452 6.91 24.59 21.75
CA GLU A 452 6.30 25.06 20.51
C GLU A 452 5.76 23.91 19.67
N MET A 453 6.54 22.84 19.47
CA MET A 453 6.13 21.68 18.69
C MET A 453 5.00 20.90 19.36
N GLN A 454 4.97 20.80 20.69
CA GLN A 454 3.87 20.21 21.45
C GLN A 454 2.57 20.99 21.23
N ARG A 455 2.61 22.32 21.28
CA ARG A 455 1.42 23.16 20.99
C ARG A 455 0.90 22.96 19.57
N LEU A 456 1.80 22.88 18.59
CA LEU A 456 1.43 22.62 17.19
C LEU A 456 0.88 21.20 17.00
N ALA A 457 1.47 20.19 17.65
CA ALA A 457 0.99 18.82 17.61
C ALA A 457 -0.45 18.72 18.14
N GLN A 458 -0.75 19.40 19.25
CA GLN A 458 -2.11 19.45 19.81
C GLN A 458 -3.12 20.07 18.83
N GLN A 459 -2.77 21.20 18.20
CA GLN A 459 -3.64 21.86 17.23
C GLN A 459 -3.89 20.99 16.00
N GLU A 460 -2.82 20.38 15.47
CA GLU A 460 -2.91 19.54 14.28
C GLU A 460 -3.69 18.25 14.56
N TYR A 461 -3.50 17.67 15.75
CA TYR A 461 -4.23 16.48 16.19
C TYR A 461 -5.74 16.75 16.25
N ILE A 462 -6.15 17.83 16.92
CA ILE A 462 -7.57 18.20 17.02
C ILE A 462 -8.13 18.48 15.63
N SER A 463 -7.47 19.31 14.82
CA SER A 463 -7.95 19.65 13.47
C SER A 463 -8.06 18.43 12.54
N LYS A 464 -7.13 17.47 12.67
CA LYS A 464 -7.13 16.27 11.84
C LYS A 464 -8.25 15.30 12.22
N TYR A 465 -8.56 15.16 13.51
CA TYR A 465 -9.45 14.12 14.00
C TYR A 465 -10.84 14.62 14.40
N GLU A 466 -11.07 15.92 14.55
CA GLU A 466 -12.41 16.50 14.83
C GLU A 466 -13.43 16.09 13.75
N SER A 467 -13.02 16.03 12.48
CA SER A 467 -13.88 15.61 11.36
C SER A 467 -14.22 14.13 11.37
N ARG A 468 -13.46 13.30 12.10
CA ARG A 468 -13.69 11.87 12.25
C ARG A 468 -14.62 11.55 13.42
N VAL A 469 -14.91 12.52 14.29
CA VAL A 469 -15.83 12.34 15.39
C VAL A 469 -17.24 12.20 14.86
N ASN A 470 -17.82 11.00 15.00
CA ASN A 470 -19.21 10.78 14.66
C ASN A 470 -20.12 11.06 15.86
N LEU A 471 -20.64 12.29 15.96
CA LEU A 471 -21.61 12.68 16.99
C LEU A 471 -22.93 11.88 16.93
N ARG A 472 -23.16 11.06 15.90
CA ARG A 472 -24.29 10.11 15.86
C ARG A 472 -24.08 8.88 16.74
N HIS A 473 -22.87 8.64 17.24
CA HIS A 473 -22.55 7.55 18.19
C HIS A 473 -22.77 7.96 19.66
N LEU A 474 -23.35 9.14 19.91
CA LEU A 474 -23.71 9.56 21.26
C LEU A 474 -24.91 8.75 21.77
N GLU A 475 -24.71 8.05 22.88
CA GLU A 475 -25.74 7.25 23.53
C GLU A 475 -26.29 7.99 24.75
N LEU A 476 -27.60 8.17 24.80
CA LEU A 476 -28.29 8.67 25.99
C LEU A 476 -28.44 7.56 27.03
N LYS A 477 -28.01 7.81 28.26
CA LYS A 477 -28.19 6.92 29.41
C LYS A 477 -29.43 7.34 30.23
N PRO A 478 -29.88 6.52 31.20
CA PRO A 478 -31.04 6.85 32.03
C PRO A 478 -30.91 8.22 32.70
N TYR A 479 -32.04 8.92 32.81
CA TYR A 479 -32.12 10.24 33.42
C TYR A 479 -31.91 10.19 34.94
N ASP A 480 -31.09 11.08 35.47
CA ASP A 480 -30.95 11.31 36.91
C ASP A 480 -31.93 12.39 37.35
N ALA A 481 -32.99 11.97 38.04
CA ALA A 481 -34.06 12.85 38.48
C ALA A 481 -33.71 13.69 39.73
N ASP A 482 -32.69 13.29 40.49
CA ASP A 482 -32.25 14.00 41.70
C ASP A 482 -31.34 15.18 41.34
N HIS A 483 -30.60 15.06 40.23
CA HIS A 483 -29.69 16.09 39.73
C HIS A 483 -30.17 16.81 38.46
N GLU A 484 -31.32 16.41 37.90
CA GLU A 484 -31.92 16.93 36.66
C GLU A 484 -31.00 16.88 35.42
N VAL A 485 -30.30 15.76 35.22
CA VAL A 485 -29.32 15.59 34.14
C VAL A 485 -29.49 14.29 33.37
N PHE A 486 -29.05 14.29 32.12
CA PHE A 486 -28.77 13.09 31.34
C PHE A 486 -27.27 12.83 31.27
N LEU A 487 -26.87 11.58 31.47
CA LEU A 487 -25.55 11.12 31.05
C LEU A 487 -25.60 10.75 29.57
N VAL A 488 -24.69 11.28 28.78
CA VAL A 488 -24.48 10.95 27.37
C VAL A 488 -23.09 10.35 27.24
N THR A 489 -22.98 9.18 26.61
CA THR A 489 -21.69 8.49 26.46
C THR A 489 -21.31 8.37 25.00
N SER A 490 -20.02 8.49 24.72
CA SER A 490 -19.42 8.24 23.41
C SER A 490 -18.29 7.23 23.56
N PRO A 491 -18.22 6.19 22.71
CA PRO A 491 -17.04 5.32 22.62
C PRO A 491 -15.77 6.12 22.31
N ASP A 492 -15.91 7.22 21.57
CA ASP A 492 -14.80 8.02 21.05
C ASP A 492 -14.48 9.27 21.89
N LEU A 493 -15.45 9.79 22.67
CA LEU A 493 -15.34 11.08 23.38
C LEU A 493 -15.56 10.99 24.91
N GLY A 494 -15.89 9.80 25.44
CA GLY A 494 -16.15 9.60 26.86
C GLY A 494 -17.55 10.06 27.33
N GLU A 495 -17.64 10.46 28.59
CA GLU A 495 -18.89 10.76 29.29
C GLU A 495 -19.19 12.26 29.35
N MET A 496 -20.45 12.65 29.13
CA MET A 496 -20.92 14.03 29.15
C MET A 496 -22.20 14.13 29.98
N ILE A 497 -22.28 15.13 30.85
CA ILE A 497 -23.45 15.38 31.70
C ILE A 497 -24.23 16.57 31.11
N VAL A 498 -25.43 16.32 30.61
CA VAL A 498 -26.28 17.33 29.96
C VAL A 498 -27.42 17.73 30.91
N PRO A 499 -27.48 19.00 31.37
CA PRO A 499 -28.57 19.47 32.20
C PRO A 499 -29.87 19.62 31.41
N VAL A 500 -30.93 18.96 31.87
CA VAL A 500 -32.26 18.99 31.24
C VAL A 500 -33.34 19.03 32.33
N PRO A 501 -34.09 20.13 32.48
CA PRO A 501 -35.09 20.27 33.54
C PRO A 501 -36.20 19.22 33.48
N ARG A 502 -36.81 18.91 34.63
CA ARG A 502 -38.01 18.04 34.70
C ARG A 502 -39.31 18.75 34.40
N ALA A 503 -39.36 20.06 34.60
CA ALA A 503 -40.57 20.85 34.42
C ALA A 503 -41.16 20.66 33.02
N ASN A 504 -42.49 20.69 32.91
CA ASN A 504 -43.21 20.64 31.62
C ASN A 504 -42.89 19.41 30.75
N ASN A 505 -42.60 18.25 31.37
CA ASN A 505 -42.22 17.01 30.69
C ASN A 505 -40.94 17.12 29.84
N GLU A 506 -40.10 18.11 30.09
CA GLU A 506 -38.94 18.43 29.25
C GLU A 506 -37.92 17.28 29.18
N ALA A 507 -37.56 16.67 30.31
CA ALA A 507 -36.70 15.48 30.32
C ALA A 507 -37.29 14.29 29.50
N ARG A 508 -38.62 14.11 29.53
CA ARG A 508 -39.29 13.04 28.77
C ARG A 508 -39.29 13.33 27.27
N ILE A 509 -39.52 14.60 26.90
CA ILE A 509 -39.49 15.09 25.52
C ILE A 509 -38.06 15.02 24.96
N PHE A 510 -37.06 15.34 25.78
CA PHE A 510 -35.66 15.23 25.42
C PHE A 510 -35.28 13.78 25.11
N ALA A 511 -35.61 12.84 25.99
CA ALA A 511 -35.36 11.42 25.77
C ALA A 511 -36.11 10.85 24.55
N SER A 512 -37.38 11.20 24.35
CA SER A 512 -38.18 10.68 23.23
C SER A 512 -37.72 11.20 21.86
N ASN A 513 -37.04 12.34 21.83
CA ASN A 513 -36.55 12.95 20.58
C ASN A 513 -35.05 12.70 20.34
N TRP A 514 -34.36 11.92 21.17
CA TRP A 514 -32.91 11.75 21.12
C TRP A 514 -32.39 11.38 19.71
N ASN A 515 -33.04 10.43 19.05
CA ASN A 515 -32.66 9.96 17.71
C ASN A 515 -32.89 11.00 16.59
N GLY A 516 -33.57 12.11 16.89
CA GLY A 516 -33.81 13.24 15.97
C GLY A 516 -33.09 14.53 16.38
N MET A 517 -32.23 14.50 17.41
CA MET A 517 -31.49 15.68 17.84
C MET A 517 -30.45 16.08 16.80
N GLN A 518 -30.28 17.39 16.62
CA GLN A 518 -29.13 17.95 15.90
C GLN A 518 -28.05 18.34 16.90
N PHE A 519 -26.81 17.97 16.61
CA PHE A 519 -25.64 18.35 17.39
C PHE A 519 -24.88 19.44 16.62
N LYS A 520 -24.69 20.61 17.24
CA LYS A 520 -24.04 21.78 16.64
C LYS A 520 -22.95 22.35 17.52
N ASP A 521 -22.04 23.08 16.89
CA ASP A 521 -20.95 23.82 17.53
C ASP A 521 -20.09 22.98 18.49
N PRO A 522 -19.61 21.78 18.08
CA PRO A 522 -18.73 21.00 18.93
C PRO A 522 -17.39 21.72 19.12
N GLN A 523 -16.90 21.75 20.36
CA GLN A 523 -15.52 22.15 20.65
C GLN A 523 -14.81 21.00 21.31
N TYR A 524 -13.57 20.75 20.90
CA TYR A 524 -12.79 19.60 21.35
C TYR A 524 -11.56 20.03 22.14
N PHE A 525 -11.11 19.14 23.01
CA PHE A 525 -9.84 19.23 23.72
C PHE A 525 -9.24 17.83 23.83
N ILE A 526 -8.05 17.72 24.42
CA ILE A 526 -7.40 16.44 24.68
C ILE A 526 -7.54 16.14 26.17
N ASP A 527 -8.21 15.03 26.50
CA ASP A 527 -8.29 14.50 27.85
C ASP A 527 -7.63 13.13 27.90
N LYS A 528 -6.71 12.93 28.85
CA LYS A 528 -6.04 11.64 29.12
C LYS A 528 -5.60 10.91 27.84
N ASP A 529 -4.89 11.64 26.97
CA ASP A 529 -4.33 11.15 25.71
C ASP A 529 -5.34 10.88 24.58
N HIS A 530 -6.61 11.26 24.75
CA HIS A 530 -7.69 11.00 23.80
C HIS A 530 -8.46 12.29 23.47
N LEU A 531 -9.16 12.32 22.33
CA LEU A 531 -9.99 13.46 21.94
C LEU A 531 -11.27 13.48 22.79
N ALA A 532 -11.59 14.62 23.38
CA ALA A 532 -12.76 14.79 24.24
C ALA A 532 -13.55 16.05 23.86
N LEU A 533 -14.82 16.08 24.24
CA LEU A 533 -15.73 17.18 23.93
C LEU A 533 -15.73 18.20 25.08
N ALA A 534 -15.44 19.45 24.79
CA ALA A 534 -15.50 20.57 25.72
C ALA A 534 -16.86 21.29 25.68
N LYS A 535 -17.48 21.37 24.50
CA LYS A 535 -18.76 22.06 24.31
C LYS A 535 -19.60 21.39 23.23
N LEU A 536 -20.92 21.37 23.40
CA LEU A 536 -21.87 20.90 22.40
C LEU A 536 -23.25 21.54 22.55
N THR A 537 -23.81 22.02 21.44
CA THR A 537 -25.21 22.45 21.36
C THR A 537 -26.08 21.28 20.88
N ILE A 538 -27.11 20.92 21.63
CA ILE A 538 -28.07 19.87 21.28
C ILE A 538 -29.42 20.51 20.96
N ILE A 539 -29.93 20.31 19.75
CA ILE A 539 -31.16 20.95 19.26
C ILE A 539 -32.21 19.89 18.96
N THR A 540 -33.38 20.02 19.57
CA THR A 540 -34.54 19.14 19.33
C THR A 540 -35.13 19.32 17.93
N PRO A 541 -35.89 18.33 17.40
CA PRO A 541 -36.65 18.47 16.16
C PRO A 541 -37.62 19.66 16.14
N SER A 542 -38.07 20.14 17.32
CA SER A 542 -38.92 21.33 17.47
C SER A 542 -38.13 22.64 17.56
N GLY A 543 -36.79 22.59 17.53
CA GLY A 543 -35.91 23.75 17.53
C GLY A 543 -35.41 24.24 18.90
N LYS A 544 -35.83 23.61 20.01
CA LYS A 544 -35.35 23.95 21.37
C LYS A 544 -33.92 23.47 21.59
N GLN A 545 -33.08 24.30 22.24
CA GLN A 545 -31.64 24.06 22.39
C GLN A 545 -31.25 23.75 23.85
N TYR A 546 -30.26 22.86 24.00
CA TYR A 546 -29.59 22.48 25.24
C TYR A 546 -28.08 22.62 25.04
N GLN A 547 -27.36 22.89 26.13
CA GLN A 547 -25.93 23.14 26.07
C GLN A 547 -25.20 22.21 27.03
N TYR A 548 -24.22 21.50 26.49
CA TYR A 548 -23.14 20.91 27.26
C TYR A 548 -21.97 21.89 27.22
N ASP A 549 -21.53 22.37 28.38
CA ASP A 549 -20.41 23.30 28.49
C ASP A 549 -19.50 22.88 29.64
N ASN A 550 -18.30 22.44 29.29
CA ASN A 550 -17.21 22.14 30.21
C ASN A 550 -16.08 23.16 30.02
N ALA A 551 -16.39 24.46 30.08
CA ALA A 551 -15.44 25.57 29.91
C ALA A 551 -14.18 25.48 30.80
N ALA A 552 -14.25 24.81 31.95
CA ALA A 552 -13.08 24.55 32.79
C ALA A 552 -12.07 23.60 32.11
N ALA A 553 -12.51 22.67 31.28
CA ALA A 553 -11.66 21.72 30.56
C ALA A 553 -10.88 22.35 29.40
N LEU A 554 -11.39 23.42 28.78
CA LEU A 554 -10.62 24.21 27.80
C LEU A 554 -9.41 24.94 28.43
N ASN A 555 -9.45 25.15 29.75
CA ASN A 555 -8.39 25.79 30.52
C ASN A 555 -7.48 24.79 31.25
N TYR A 556 -7.75 23.48 31.15
CA TYR A 556 -7.08 22.44 31.94
C TYR A 556 -5.93 21.80 31.15
N THR A 557 -4.71 21.98 31.68
CA THR A 557 -3.39 21.37 31.39
C THR A 557 -3.15 20.76 30.00
N ALA A 558 -2.18 21.35 29.29
CA ALA A 558 -1.53 20.74 28.12
C ALA A 558 -1.13 19.29 28.44
N THR A 559 -1.59 18.34 27.61
CA THR A 559 -1.11 16.96 27.66
C THR A 559 0.35 16.95 27.25
N ASN A 560 1.25 16.94 28.23
CA ASN A 560 2.69 16.89 27.99
C ASN A 560 3.08 15.47 27.57
N VAL A 561 3.41 15.32 26.30
CA VAL A 561 3.97 14.08 25.76
C VAL A 561 5.48 14.11 26.01
N GLU A 562 5.95 13.18 26.83
CA GLU A 562 7.36 13.04 27.18
C GLU A 562 8.10 12.40 25.99
N VAL A 563 8.92 13.20 25.32
CA VAL A 563 9.76 12.81 24.18
C VAL A 563 11.21 12.77 24.64
N HIS A 564 11.85 11.61 24.60
CA HIS A 564 13.23 11.44 25.03
C HIS A 564 14.17 11.73 23.86
N PHE A 565 14.69 12.95 23.82
CA PHE A 565 15.82 13.30 22.97
C PHE A 565 17.12 13.00 23.69
N ASP A 566 18.14 12.55 22.96
CA ASP A 566 19.48 12.41 23.50
C ASP A 566 19.90 13.70 24.24
N PRO A 567 20.55 13.59 25.41
CA PRO A 567 21.21 14.74 26.03
C PRO A 567 22.09 15.38 24.96
N ILE A 568 22.20 16.72 24.95
CA ILE A 568 23.19 17.38 24.11
C ILE A 568 24.55 16.86 24.61
N THR A 569 25.07 15.81 23.98
CA THR A 569 26.24 15.12 24.47
C THR A 569 27.41 16.07 24.35
N ALA A 570 28.32 16.02 25.33
CA ALA A 570 29.55 16.79 25.31
C ALA A 570 30.47 16.48 24.11
N ASN A 571 30.08 15.57 23.20
CA ASN A 571 30.70 15.40 21.89
C ASN A 571 30.17 16.38 20.81
N MET A 572 29.00 16.98 21.03
CA MET A 572 28.50 18.15 20.28
C MET A 572 28.96 19.48 20.91
N LEU A 573 29.35 19.45 22.20
CA LEU A 573 29.89 20.58 22.97
C LEU A 573 30.90 20.07 24.01
N ALA A 574 32.16 19.86 23.63
CA ALA A 574 33.25 19.78 24.62
C ALA A 574 33.51 21.23 25.08
N SER A 575 33.43 21.61 26.37
CA SER A 575 34.18 21.06 27.50
C SER A 575 33.54 21.39 28.87
N ASN A 576 33.56 20.42 29.83
CA ASN A 576 33.66 20.49 31.31
C ASN A 576 32.65 21.35 32.12
N GLU A 577 32.01 20.98 33.25
CA GLU A 577 32.17 19.94 34.29
C GLU A 577 30.83 19.62 35.02
N ASN A 578 30.74 18.41 35.62
CA ASN A 578 30.10 18.01 36.89
C ASN A 578 28.78 18.64 37.40
N ALA A 579 27.74 17.81 37.60
CA ALA A 579 27.28 17.33 38.94
C ALA A 579 25.85 16.72 38.97
N ASN A 580 25.75 15.53 39.60
CA ASN A 580 24.68 14.99 40.48
C ASN A 580 23.25 14.60 39.97
N LYS A 581 22.99 13.27 40.10
CA LYS A 581 21.88 12.56 40.80
C LYS A 581 20.42 13.03 40.54
N GLN A 582 19.47 12.20 40.10
CA GLN A 582 18.81 11.11 40.85
C GLN A 582 17.64 10.51 40.02
N THR A 583 17.30 9.25 40.31
CA THR A 583 16.33 8.35 39.67
C THR A 583 14.87 8.60 40.10
N VAL A 584 13.88 8.39 39.22
CA VAL A 584 12.49 8.02 39.59
C VAL A 584 11.97 6.93 38.66
N GLN A 585 11.37 5.90 39.25
CA GLN A 585 10.79 4.72 38.59
C GLN A 585 9.46 5.04 37.91
N GLN A 586 9.31 4.60 36.65
CA GLN A 586 8.04 4.53 35.93
C GLN A 586 7.33 3.20 36.23
N GLN A 587 6.02 3.24 36.48
CA GLN A 587 5.13 2.08 36.35
C GLN A 587 4.42 2.16 35.00
N ASN A 588 4.76 1.23 34.10
CA ASN A 588 4.17 1.10 32.77
C ASN A 588 3.14 -0.03 32.74
N VAL A 589 2.02 0.18 32.03
CA VAL A 589 1.03 -0.87 31.73
C VAL A 589 1.33 -1.45 30.34
N LYS A 590 1.64 -2.74 30.28
CA LYS A 590 2.04 -3.53 29.10
C LYS A 590 0.81 -4.12 28.37
N LEU A 591 0.81 -4.07 27.03
CA LEU A 591 0.18 -5.14 26.22
C LEU A 591 0.90 -6.45 26.56
N GLY A 592 0.15 -7.49 26.91
CA GLY A 592 0.68 -8.72 27.52
C GLY A 592 1.94 -9.24 26.82
N THR A 593 3.07 -9.22 27.53
CA THR A 593 4.35 -9.75 27.05
C THR A 593 4.26 -11.27 26.96
N SER A 594 4.76 -11.82 25.85
CA SER A 594 4.87 -13.28 25.72
C SER A 594 5.80 -13.83 26.78
N ASP A 595 5.59 -15.08 27.21
CA ASP A 595 6.46 -15.70 28.20
C ASP A 595 7.92 -15.82 27.72
N VAL A 596 8.15 -15.84 26.40
CA VAL A 596 9.48 -15.85 25.79
C VAL A 596 10.12 -14.47 25.68
N ASP A 597 9.34 -13.38 25.77
CA ASP A 597 9.83 -11.99 25.78
C ASP A 597 10.29 -11.55 27.17
N GLU A 598 9.87 -12.28 28.20
CA GLU A 598 10.21 -12.05 29.59
C GLU A 598 11.33 -12.97 30.03
N ASN A 599 12.13 -12.52 31.00
CA ASN A 599 13.18 -13.34 31.63
C ASN A 599 14.13 -14.01 30.62
N ILE A 600 14.45 -13.32 29.52
CA ILE A 600 15.42 -13.79 28.51
C ILE A 600 16.74 -14.12 29.22
N PRO A 601 17.22 -15.37 29.18
CA PRO A 601 18.40 -15.77 29.92
C PRO A 601 19.64 -15.00 29.46
N GLU A 602 20.43 -14.54 30.41
CA GLU A 602 21.71 -13.89 30.14
C GLU A 602 22.86 -14.89 30.28
N ASN A 603 23.71 -14.94 29.26
CA ASN A 603 24.93 -15.72 29.24
C ASN A 603 26.10 -14.82 29.65
N PRO A 604 26.85 -15.15 30.72
CA PRO A 604 27.96 -14.31 31.19
C PRO A 604 29.18 -14.33 30.25
N THR A 605 29.20 -15.23 29.26
CA THR A 605 30.32 -15.37 28.31
C THR A 605 30.01 -14.60 27.03
N SER A 606 30.95 -13.75 26.60
CA SER A 606 30.82 -13.01 25.34
C SER A 606 31.31 -13.84 24.15
N ASN A 607 30.42 -14.10 23.20
CA ASN A 607 30.69 -14.79 21.95
C ASN A 607 31.07 -13.77 20.84
N THR A 608 32.28 -13.23 20.94
CA THR A 608 32.77 -12.13 20.08
C THR A 608 33.03 -12.52 18.63
N LYS A 609 33.06 -13.82 18.31
CA LYS A 609 33.28 -14.36 16.96
C LYS A 609 32.01 -14.85 16.28
N THR A 610 30.85 -14.62 16.87
CA THR A 610 29.56 -14.95 16.26
C THR A 610 28.83 -13.66 15.91
N PHE A 611 28.30 -13.61 14.69
CA PHE A 611 27.59 -12.46 14.14
C PHE A 611 26.19 -12.87 13.70
N ALA A 612 25.20 -12.04 13.98
CA ALA A 612 23.83 -12.27 13.57
C ALA A 612 23.37 -11.24 12.53
N VAL A 613 22.71 -11.72 11.47
CA VAL A 613 21.96 -10.88 10.53
C VAL A 613 20.50 -11.27 10.66
N VAL A 614 19.70 -10.37 11.23
CA VAL A 614 18.28 -10.57 11.54
C VAL A 614 17.47 -9.64 10.65
N ILE A 615 16.72 -10.21 9.72
CA ILE A 615 15.84 -9.47 8.80
C ILE A 615 14.41 -9.83 9.14
N ALA A 616 13.60 -8.84 9.47
CA ALA A 616 12.19 -9.02 9.84
C ALA A 616 11.32 -8.09 9.00
N ASN A 617 10.55 -8.66 8.08
CA ASN A 617 9.70 -7.92 7.16
C ASN A 617 8.24 -8.21 7.52
N GLN A 618 7.56 -7.19 8.05
CA GLN A 618 6.13 -7.23 8.39
C GLN A 618 5.32 -6.34 7.45
N ASN A 619 5.81 -5.14 7.15
CA ASN A 619 5.08 -4.12 6.41
C ASN A 619 5.56 -4.10 4.94
N TYR A 620 4.79 -4.74 4.07
CA TYR A 620 5.07 -4.81 2.63
C TYR A 620 4.29 -3.76 1.85
N SER A 621 4.88 -3.22 0.79
CA SER A 621 4.25 -2.20 -0.05
C SER A 621 3.25 -2.79 -1.05
N ASN A 622 3.50 -4.01 -1.55
CA ASN A 622 2.78 -4.60 -2.68
C ASN A 622 2.06 -5.92 -2.36
N VAL A 623 2.26 -6.49 -1.16
CA VAL A 623 1.60 -7.71 -0.69
C VAL A 623 1.09 -7.52 0.73
N ALA A 624 0.23 -8.42 1.21
CA ALA A 624 -0.25 -8.39 2.59
C ALA A 624 0.91 -8.43 3.60
N GLY A 625 0.75 -7.76 4.74
CA GLY A 625 1.74 -7.80 5.80
C GLY A 625 1.95 -9.20 6.39
N VAL A 626 3.06 -9.40 7.10
CA VAL A 626 3.31 -10.61 7.90
C VAL A 626 3.24 -10.23 9.38
N PRO A 627 2.05 -10.32 10.01
CA PRO A 627 1.90 -9.94 11.41
C PRO A 627 2.91 -10.67 12.30
N LEU A 628 3.41 -9.96 13.30
CA LEU A 628 4.35 -10.45 14.32
C LEU A 628 5.79 -10.63 13.84
N ALA A 629 6.11 -10.50 12.55
CA ALA A 629 7.47 -10.68 12.05
C ALA A 629 8.47 -9.68 12.68
N LEU A 630 8.07 -8.42 12.91
CA LEU A 630 8.92 -7.45 13.61
C LEU A 630 9.13 -7.83 15.08
N ASN A 631 8.11 -8.37 15.74
CA ASN A 631 8.24 -8.83 17.12
C ASN A 631 9.16 -10.07 17.21
N ASP A 632 9.00 -10.99 16.26
CA ASP A 632 9.84 -12.17 16.10
C ASP A 632 11.32 -11.82 15.93
N GLY A 633 11.63 -10.92 15.00
CA GLY A 633 13.01 -10.47 14.77
C GLY A 633 13.61 -9.72 15.96
N LEU A 634 12.83 -8.84 16.60
CA LEU A 634 13.28 -8.09 17.77
C LEU A 634 13.52 -9.00 18.99
N ALA A 635 12.66 -10.00 19.21
CA ALA A 635 12.87 -10.98 20.26
C ALA A 635 14.10 -11.84 19.96
N PHE A 636 14.23 -12.33 18.73
CA PHE A 636 15.39 -13.13 18.33
C PHE A 636 16.72 -12.36 18.44
N SER A 637 16.74 -11.06 18.11
CA SER A 637 17.94 -10.23 18.29
C SER A 637 18.34 -10.12 19.76
N LYS A 638 17.37 -9.96 20.67
CA LYS A 638 17.63 -9.98 22.13
C LYS A 638 18.18 -11.32 22.61
N TYR A 639 17.70 -12.45 22.07
CA TYR A 639 18.26 -13.76 22.40
C TYR A 639 19.69 -13.94 21.85
N CYS A 640 20.00 -13.40 20.67
CA CYS A 640 21.37 -13.38 20.14
C CYS A 640 22.31 -12.64 21.10
N GLU A 641 21.90 -11.46 21.57
CA GLU A 641 22.70 -10.65 22.49
C GLU A 641 22.80 -11.30 23.88
N LYS A 642 21.66 -11.60 24.51
CA LYS A 642 21.61 -12.03 25.90
C LYS A 642 21.93 -13.51 26.07
N THR A 643 21.25 -14.38 25.33
CA THR A 643 21.29 -15.83 25.56
C THR A 643 22.45 -16.49 24.83
N LEU A 644 22.73 -16.07 23.59
CA LEU A 644 23.87 -16.56 22.81
C LEU A 644 25.16 -15.75 23.09
N GLY A 645 25.06 -14.63 23.83
CA GLY A 645 26.21 -13.87 24.33
C GLY A 645 26.92 -13.03 23.26
N MET A 646 26.28 -12.78 22.11
CA MET A 646 26.89 -11.95 21.07
C MET A 646 26.98 -10.49 21.52
N PRO A 647 28.10 -9.79 21.29
CA PRO A 647 28.15 -8.33 21.47
C PRO A 647 27.02 -7.66 20.69
N ALA A 648 26.46 -6.56 21.22
CA ALA A 648 25.40 -5.81 20.54
C ALA A 648 25.85 -5.33 19.15
N GLU A 649 27.13 -4.94 19.01
CA GLU A 649 27.72 -4.60 17.72
C GLU A 649 27.93 -5.78 16.77
N ASN A 650 27.66 -7.02 17.17
CA ASN A 650 27.69 -8.19 16.28
C ASN A 650 26.28 -8.61 15.82
N VAL A 651 25.21 -8.02 16.37
CA VAL A 651 23.83 -8.31 16.01
C VAL A 651 23.30 -7.19 15.10
N ARG A 652 23.01 -7.54 13.85
CA ARG A 652 22.52 -6.62 12.82
C ARG A 652 21.03 -6.86 12.60
N TYR A 653 20.19 -6.00 13.17
CA TYR A 653 18.73 -6.06 12.99
C TYR A 653 18.26 -5.11 11.90
N TYR A 654 17.46 -5.62 10.97
CA TYR A 654 16.84 -4.87 9.88
C TYR A 654 15.32 -5.10 9.87
N ALA A 655 14.58 -4.09 10.30
CA ALA A 655 13.13 -4.03 10.18
C ALA A 655 12.71 -3.59 8.77
N ASP A 656 11.73 -4.29 8.18
CA ASP A 656 11.09 -3.96 6.90
C ASP A 656 12.09 -3.66 5.77
N ALA A 657 13.05 -4.57 5.59
CA ALA A 657 14.15 -4.43 4.66
C ALA A 657 13.69 -4.50 3.18
N SER A 658 14.01 -3.43 2.45
CA SER A 658 13.95 -3.38 0.98
C SER A 658 15.04 -4.22 0.32
N TYR A 659 14.94 -4.47 -0.99
CA TYR A 659 15.91 -5.29 -1.73
C TYR A 659 17.34 -4.74 -1.59
N GLY A 660 17.47 -3.41 -1.71
CA GLY A 660 18.74 -2.72 -1.52
C GLY A 660 19.31 -2.87 -0.10
N THR A 661 18.45 -2.89 0.93
CA THR A 661 18.86 -3.12 2.33
C THR A 661 19.32 -4.55 2.52
N MET A 662 18.59 -5.54 2.00
CA MET A 662 18.99 -6.96 2.06
C MET A 662 20.35 -7.18 1.38
N LEU A 663 20.58 -6.60 0.19
CA LEU A 663 21.88 -6.66 -0.49
C LEU A 663 23.02 -6.07 0.35
N ARG A 664 22.77 -4.95 1.04
CA ARG A 664 23.77 -4.33 1.93
C ARG A 664 24.05 -5.20 3.14
N ALA A 665 23.03 -5.77 3.78
CA ALA A 665 23.18 -6.66 4.93
C ALA A 665 24.05 -7.89 4.61
N ILE A 666 23.78 -8.54 3.46
CA ILE A 666 24.57 -9.70 3.01
C ILE A 666 25.99 -9.29 2.60
N ARG A 667 26.17 -8.11 2.00
CA ARG A 667 27.51 -7.60 1.69
C ARG A 667 28.30 -7.29 2.97
N ASP A 668 27.66 -6.71 3.97
CA ASP A 668 28.28 -6.36 5.25
C ASP A 668 28.84 -7.61 5.94
N ILE A 669 28.02 -8.66 6.10
CA ILE A 669 28.48 -9.89 6.76
C ILE A 669 29.59 -10.60 5.97
N LYS A 670 29.58 -10.53 4.62
CA LYS A 670 30.68 -11.05 3.79
C LYS A 670 31.98 -10.28 4.01
N ASN A 671 31.90 -8.96 4.16
CA ASN A 671 33.06 -8.11 4.44
C ASN A 671 33.62 -8.42 5.84
N ILE A 672 32.75 -8.58 6.83
CA ILE A 672 33.13 -8.99 8.19
C ILE A 672 33.82 -10.35 8.13
N ALA A 673 33.20 -11.37 7.52
CA ALA A 673 33.81 -12.69 7.40
C ALA A 673 35.18 -12.64 6.72
N SER A 674 35.33 -11.82 5.68
CA SER A 674 36.60 -11.62 4.98
C SER A 674 37.65 -10.97 5.88
N ALA A 675 37.28 -9.97 6.68
CA ALA A 675 38.18 -9.30 7.62
C ALA A 675 38.68 -10.23 8.74
N PHE A 676 37.86 -11.22 9.11
CA PHE A 676 38.22 -12.27 10.07
C PHE A 676 38.78 -13.54 9.40
N ASN A 677 39.07 -13.52 8.10
CA ASN A 677 39.56 -14.67 7.32
C ASN A 677 38.68 -15.94 7.45
N GLY A 678 37.37 -15.77 7.59
CA GLY A 678 36.41 -16.86 7.80
C GLY A 678 36.41 -17.44 9.22
N ASP A 679 37.20 -16.90 10.15
CA ASP A 679 37.26 -17.34 11.55
C ASP A 679 36.11 -16.73 12.40
N ILE A 680 34.88 -16.86 11.90
CA ILE A 680 33.64 -16.44 12.56
C ILE A 680 32.54 -17.47 12.35
N ASN A 681 31.51 -17.39 13.18
CA ASN A 681 30.22 -18.05 12.98
C ASN A 681 29.17 -17.01 12.54
N ILE A 682 28.22 -17.42 11.71
CA ILE A 682 27.15 -16.56 11.20
C ILE A 682 25.79 -17.17 11.56
N VAL A 683 24.93 -16.38 12.19
CA VAL A 683 23.51 -16.70 12.37
C VAL A 683 22.71 -15.78 11.45
N PHE A 684 21.99 -16.34 10.49
CA PHE A 684 21.07 -15.59 9.64
C PHE A 684 19.64 -15.91 10.04
N TYR A 685 18.84 -14.89 10.30
CA TYR A 685 17.43 -15.05 10.62
C TYR A 685 16.59 -14.21 9.66
N TYR A 686 15.54 -14.81 9.11
CA TYR A 686 14.56 -14.11 8.28
C TYR A 686 13.14 -14.47 8.72
N ALA A 687 12.32 -13.45 8.99
CA ALA A 687 10.88 -13.56 9.14
C ALA A 687 10.18 -12.71 8.08
N GLY A 688 9.23 -13.32 7.34
CA GLY A 688 8.52 -12.63 6.26
C GLY A 688 7.93 -13.58 5.21
N HIS A 689 7.67 -13.07 4.01
CA HIS A 689 7.18 -13.85 2.87
C HIS A 689 8.34 -14.53 2.14
N GLY A 690 8.15 -15.83 1.86
CA GLY A 690 8.87 -16.54 0.82
C GLY A 690 7.95 -16.71 -0.39
N ILE A 691 8.53 -16.72 -1.59
CA ILE A 691 7.77 -16.96 -2.82
C ILE A 691 8.51 -17.95 -3.72
N PRO A 692 7.80 -18.87 -4.39
CA PRO A 692 8.35 -19.65 -5.49
C PRO A 692 8.21 -18.90 -6.82
N ASN A 693 9.20 -18.97 -7.70
CA ASN A 693 8.99 -18.59 -9.10
C ASN A 693 8.00 -19.56 -9.76
N GLU A 694 6.96 -19.04 -10.42
CA GLU A 694 5.91 -19.89 -10.99
C GLU A 694 6.41 -20.86 -12.07
N SER A 695 7.42 -20.44 -12.85
CA SER A 695 7.98 -21.20 -13.97
C SER A 695 9.10 -22.14 -13.55
N THR A 696 10.09 -21.64 -12.80
CA THR A 696 11.30 -22.40 -12.44
C THR A 696 11.18 -23.14 -11.11
N LYS A 697 10.21 -22.75 -10.26
CA LYS A 697 10.05 -23.18 -8.87
C LYS A 697 11.18 -22.76 -7.93
N ASP A 698 12.11 -21.90 -8.37
CA ASP A 698 13.17 -21.41 -7.49
C ASP A 698 12.58 -20.57 -6.34
N ALA A 699 13.17 -20.67 -5.15
CA ALA A 699 12.69 -19.98 -3.95
C ALA A 699 13.33 -18.58 -3.77
N TYR A 700 12.54 -17.62 -3.31
CA TYR A 700 12.98 -16.24 -3.04
C TYR A 700 12.45 -15.75 -1.69
N LEU A 701 13.26 -14.94 -1.00
CA LEU A 701 12.81 -14.09 0.10
C LEU A 701 12.25 -12.79 -0.48
N LEU A 702 11.12 -12.32 0.02
CA LEU A 702 10.46 -11.12 -0.47
C LEU A 702 10.92 -9.87 0.31
N PRO A 703 11.54 -8.88 -0.36
CA PRO A 703 11.76 -7.56 0.21
C PRO A 703 10.47 -6.74 0.34
N THR A 704 10.46 -5.71 1.20
CA THR A 704 9.26 -4.90 1.45
C THR A 704 8.82 -4.01 0.28
N ASP A 705 9.73 -3.74 -0.66
CA ASP A 705 9.50 -2.93 -1.87
C ASP A 705 9.25 -3.77 -3.14
N ALA A 706 9.26 -5.10 -3.04
CA ALA A 706 9.09 -6.01 -4.17
C ALA A 706 7.64 -6.49 -4.34
N ASP A 707 7.28 -6.84 -5.58
CA ASP A 707 6.03 -7.53 -5.91
C ASP A 707 6.28 -9.04 -6.01
N GLY A 708 5.47 -9.84 -5.32
CA GLY A 708 5.59 -11.30 -5.30
C GLY A 708 5.39 -11.99 -6.66
N THR A 709 4.89 -11.27 -7.67
CA THR A 709 4.74 -11.77 -9.05
C THR A 709 6.00 -11.56 -9.89
N GLN A 710 6.92 -10.68 -9.48
CA GLN A 710 8.14 -10.30 -10.21
C GLN A 710 9.39 -10.75 -9.43
N THR A 711 9.83 -11.99 -9.67
CA THR A 711 10.94 -12.58 -8.93
C THR A 711 12.30 -11.89 -9.15
N GLU A 712 12.47 -11.07 -10.19
CA GLU A 712 13.68 -10.25 -10.42
C GLU A 712 13.90 -9.18 -9.33
N GLY A 713 12.82 -8.68 -8.74
CA GLY A 713 12.87 -7.78 -7.59
C GLY A 713 13.00 -8.50 -6.24
N CYS A 714 13.00 -9.83 -6.24
CA CYS A 714 13.05 -10.64 -5.03
C CYS A 714 14.45 -11.19 -4.77
N TYR A 715 14.73 -11.55 -3.53
CA TYR A 715 16.05 -12.04 -3.14
C TYR A 715 16.13 -13.56 -3.24
N SER A 716 16.78 -14.07 -4.29
CA SER A 716 16.93 -15.51 -4.53
C SER A 716 17.56 -16.23 -3.33
N LEU A 717 16.92 -17.32 -2.90
CA LEU A 717 17.40 -18.17 -1.81
C LEU A 717 18.69 -18.91 -2.21
N ASN A 718 18.78 -19.38 -3.46
CA ASN A 718 20.00 -19.96 -4.01
C ASN A 718 21.16 -18.96 -3.95
N LYS A 719 20.89 -17.69 -4.31
CA LYS A 719 21.87 -16.61 -4.21
C LYS A 719 22.28 -16.38 -2.76
N LEU A 720 21.34 -16.30 -1.82
CA LEU A 720 21.65 -16.17 -0.38
C LEU A 720 22.60 -17.29 0.08
N TYR A 721 22.28 -18.54 -0.25
CA TYR A 721 23.12 -19.68 0.15
C TYR A 721 24.49 -19.66 -0.51
N ALA A 722 24.59 -19.23 -1.78
CA ALA A 722 25.87 -18.98 -2.45
C ALA A 722 26.71 -17.94 -1.70
N GLU A 723 26.08 -16.81 -1.39
CA GLU A 723 26.75 -15.65 -0.83
C GLU A 723 27.21 -15.90 0.60
N LEU A 724 26.36 -16.49 1.44
CA LEU A 724 26.74 -16.92 2.78
C LEU A 724 27.78 -18.05 2.74
N GLY A 725 27.59 -19.09 1.92
CA GLY A 725 28.56 -20.18 1.79
C GLY A 725 29.94 -19.72 1.30
N SER A 726 30.00 -18.64 0.51
CA SER A 726 31.26 -18.06 0.03
C SER A 726 32.11 -17.37 1.10
N THR A 727 31.53 -17.09 2.27
CA THR A 727 32.23 -16.43 3.39
C THR A 727 33.32 -17.29 4.01
N LYS A 728 33.25 -18.62 3.83
CA LYS A 728 34.09 -19.61 4.51
C LYS A 728 34.04 -19.49 6.05
N ALA A 729 32.93 -18.95 6.58
CA ALA A 729 32.67 -18.96 8.01
C ALA A 729 32.74 -20.40 8.55
N LYS A 730 33.19 -20.54 9.80
CA LYS A 730 33.33 -21.84 10.47
C LYS A 730 32.00 -22.58 10.54
N GLU A 731 30.95 -21.86 10.89
CA GLU A 731 29.58 -22.36 10.97
C GLU A 731 28.61 -21.28 10.50
N ILE A 732 27.58 -21.69 9.77
CA ILE A 732 26.48 -20.83 9.32
C ILE A 732 25.16 -21.50 9.68
N VAL A 733 24.36 -20.87 10.53
CA VAL A 733 23.00 -21.34 10.84
C VAL A 733 21.99 -20.35 10.30
N VAL A 734 21.05 -20.84 9.50
CA VAL A 734 20.00 -20.03 8.85
C VAL A 734 18.65 -20.43 9.42
N PHE A 735 17.88 -19.49 9.93
CA PHE A 735 16.49 -19.67 10.37
C PHE A 735 15.55 -18.89 9.43
N LEU A 736 14.60 -19.59 8.81
CA LEU A 736 13.64 -19.02 7.86
C LEU A 736 12.21 -19.22 8.37
N ASP A 737 11.65 -18.19 8.99
CA ASP A 737 10.22 -18.12 9.34
C ASP A 737 9.41 -17.52 8.17
N ALA A 738 9.32 -18.30 7.10
CA ALA A 738 8.69 -17.91 5.84
C ALA A 738 8.01 -19.11 5.15
N CYS A 739 6.90 -18.85 4.45
CA CYS A 739 6.27 -19.86 3.58
C CYS A 739 6.90 -19.80 2.19
N PHE A 740 7.30 -20.92 1.57
CA PHE A 740 7.78 -20.94 0.17
C PHE A 740 6.83 -21.67 -0.79
N SER A 741 5.69 -22.10 -0.29
CA SER A 741 4.69 -22.93 -0.97
C SER A 741 3.77 -22.15 -1.93
N GLY A 742 3.88 -20.82 -1.97
CA GLY A 742 2.94 -19.95 -2.69
C GLY A 742 1.48 -20.16 -2.26
N SER A 743 1.24 -20.81 -1.12
CA SER A 743 -0.09 -21.13 -0.60
C SER A 743 -0.58 -20.00 0.29
N LYS A 744 -1.90 -19.76 0.26
CA LYS A 744 -2.55 -18.70 1.04
C LYS A 744 -2.25 -18.91 2.53
N ARG A 745 -1.61 -17.93 3.18
CA ARG A 745 -1.91 -17.67 4.60
C ARG A 745 -3.37 -17.24 4.64
N GLU A 746 -4.20 -17.90 5.44
CA GLU A 746 -5.62 -17.57 5.53
C GLU A 746 -5.74 -16.06 5.85
N GLU A 747 -6.44 -15.35 4.96
CA GLU A 747 -6.53 -13.88 4.84
C GLU A 747 -5.37 -13.17 4.14
N GLY A 748 -5.27 -13.35 2.81
CA GLY A 748 -4.48 -12.50 1.93
C GLY A 748 -3.94 -13.27 0.72
N MET A 749 -4.22 -12.79 -0.49
CA MET A 749 -3.69 -13.41 -1.70
C MET A 749 -2.17 -13.19 -1.77
N LEU A 750 -1.41 -14.26 -1.52
CA LEU A 750 -0.06 -14.41 -2.04
C LEU A 750 -0.20 -15.18 -3.35
N VAL A 751 -0.18 -14.43 -4.46
CA VAL A 751 0.21 -14.90 -5.81
C VAL A 751 -0.20 -16.33 -6.14
N SER A 752 -1.49 -16.53 -6.43
CA SER A 752 -1.94 -17.56 -7.37
C SER A 752 -3.35 -17.25 -7.82
N ALA A 753 -3.48 -16.73 -9.04
CA ALA A 753 -4.76 -16.62 -9.75
C ALA A 753 -5.38 -18.01 -10.08
N ARG A 754 -4.78 -19.11 -9.61
CA ARG A 754 -5.18 -20.49 -9.94
C ARG A 754 -5.44 -21.42 -8.75
N GLY A 755 -5.23 -20.98 -7.50
CA GLY A 755 -5.61 -21.78 -6.32
C GLY A 755 -4.85 -23.10 -6.13
N VAL A 756 -3.68 -23.27 -6.78
CA VAL A 756 -2.82 -24.46 -6.63
C VAL A 756 -1.57 -24.06 -5.85
N ALA A 757 -1.32 -24.70 -4.70
CA ALA A 757 -0.08 -24.52 -3.95
C ALA A 757 1.12 -24.94 -4.84
N LEU A 758 2.10 -24.06 -4.98
CA LEU A 758 3.30 -24.30 -5.77
C LEU A 758 4.41 -24.75 -4.84
N LYS A 759 4.77 -26.03 -4.90
CA LYS A 759 5.94 -26.53 -4.17
C LYS A 759 7.21 -25.90 -4.75
N ALA A 760 7.91 -25.10 -3.95
CA ALA A 760 9.23 -24.60 -4.29
C ALA A 760 10.21 -25.76 -4.46
N LYS A 761 11.16 -25.59 -5.38
CA LYS A 761 12.34 -26.44 -5.49
C LYS A 761 13.17 -26.24 -4.22
N GLN A 762 13.59 -27.36 -3.62
CA GLN A 762 14.50 -27.32 -2.48
C GLN A 762 15.87 -26.83 -2.95
N GLU A 763 16.38 -25.80 -2.28
CA GLU A 763 17.73 -25.26 -2.53
C GLU A 763 18.72 -25.89 -1.56
N ASP A 764 19.83 -26.39 -2.07
CA ASP A 764 20.84 -27.06 -1.26
C ASP A 764 21.73 -26.04 -0.50
N PRO A 765 21.86 -26.14 0.84
CA PRO A 765 22.78 -25.32 1.61
C PRO A 765 24.24 -25.52 1.17
N ARG A 766 25.04 -24.45 1.22
CA ARG A 766 26.45 -24.43 0.77
C ARG A 766 27.41 -24.01 1.88
N GLY A 767 28.68 -24.43 1.78
CA GLY A 767 29.68 -24.17 2.81
C GLY A 767 29.36 -24.92 4.10
N ASN A 768 29.74 -24.41 5.26
CA ASN A 768 29.43 -25.03 6.55
C ASN A 768 28.07 -24.57 7.08
N MET A 769 27.01 -24.84 6.31
CA MET A 769 25.66 -24.31 6.57
C MET A 769 24.68 -25.37 7.06
N VAL A 770 23.80 -24.98 7.98
CA VAL A 770 22.57 -25.68 8.38
C VAL A 770 21.38 -24.71 8.26
N VAL A 771 20.32 -25.11 7.58
CA VAL A 771 19.12 -24.29 7.36
C VAL A 771 17.92 -24.90 8.07
N PHE A 772 17.27 -24.12 8.93
CA PHE A 772 15.97 -24.41 9.51
C PHE A 772 14.89 -23.61 8.76
N SER A 773 13.85 -24.28 8.31
CA SER A 773 12.70 -23.64 7.67
C SER A 773 11.42 -23.97 8.43
N ALA A 774 10.54 -22.97 8.58
CA ALA A 774 9.33 -23.07 9.38
C ALA A 774 8.27 -24.03 8.83
N ALA A 775 8.30 -24.36 7.54
CA ALA A 775 7.33 -25.24 6.89
C ALA A 775 7.96 -26.07 5.77
N SER A 776 7.38 -27.23 5.47
CA SER A 776 7.88 -28.14 4.43
C SER A 776 6.96 -28.15 3.21
N GLY A 777 7.55 -28.31 2.01
CA GLY A 777 6.77 -28.52 0.78
C GLY A 777 5.75 -27.43 0.48
N ASP A 778 4.46 -27.79 0.50
CA ASP A 778 3.30 -26.94 0.25
C ASP A 778 2.64 -26.38 1.53
N GLU A 779 3.17 -26.69 2.71
CA GLU A 779 2.67 -26.24 4.01
C GLU A 779 2.88 -24.72 4.24
N THR A 780 2.20 -24.18 5.25
CA THR A 780 2.18 -22.76 5.60
C THR A 780 2.79 -22.55 6.98
N ALA A 781 3.64 -21.53 7.15
CA ALA A 781 4.08 -21.03 8.44
C ALA A 781 3.01 -20.10 9.06
N PHE A 782 2.49 -20.47 10.22
CA PHE A 782 1.37 -19.79 10.88
C PHE A 782 1.81 -18.84 12.01
N PRO A 783 1.06 -17.74 12.25
CA PRO A 783 1.21 -16.95 13.45
C PRO A 783 0.68 -17.70 14.69
N TYR A 784 1.28 -17.42 15.84
CA TYR A 784 0.78 -17.83 17.16
C TYR A 784 0.31 -16.59 17.94
N SER A 785 -0.82 -16.03 17.52
CA SER A 785 -1.31 -14.73 18.02
C SER A 785 -1.45 -14.65 19.53
N ALA A 786 -1.84 -15.74 20.21
CA ALA A 786 -1.94 -15.79 21.68
C ALA A 786 -0.58 -15.64 22.39
N LYS A 787 0.52 -15.84 21.68
CA LYS A 787 1.90 -15.74 22.15
C LYS A 787 2.67 -14.59 21.50
N GLY A 788 2.04 -13.77 20.66
CA GLY A 788 2.68 -12.60 20.04
C GLY A 788 3.82 -12.92 19.06
N HIS A 789 3.96 -14.16 18.59
CA HIS A 789 5.06 -14.61 17.73
C HIS A 789 4.59 -15.51 16.58
N GLY A 790 5.42 -15.71 15.55
CA GLY A 790 5.30 -16.82 14.62
C GLY A 790 5.41 -18.17 15.35
N LEU A 791 4.67 -19.20 14.92
CA LEU A 791 4.65 -20.49 15.62
C LEU A 791 6.04 -21.15 15.68
N PHE A 792 6.79 -21.05 14.59
CA PHE A 792 8.18 -21.51 14.52
C PHE A 792 9.09 -20.69 15.43
N THR A 793 9.04 -19.36 15.33
CA THR A 793 9.88 -18.47 16.15
C THR A 793 9.58 -18.63 17.64
N TYR A 794 8.33 -18.76 18.05
CA TYR A 794 7.95 -18.99 19.45
C TYR A 794 8.67 -20.21 20.04
N TYR A 795 8.58 -21.37 19.38
CA TYR A 795 9.20 -22.60 19.90
C TYR A 795 10.73 -22.60 19.79
N LEU A 796 11.30 -21.90 18.81
CA LEU A 796 12.73 -21.62 18.75
C LEU A 796 13.18 -20.84 19.99
N LEU A 797 12.55 -19.70 20.27
CA LEU A 797 12.87 -18.86 21.43
C LEU A 797 12.60 -19.61 22.74
N LYS A 798 11.50 -20.37 22.82
CA LYS A 798 11.15 -21.15 24.00
C LYS A 798 12.23 -22.16 24.35
N LYS A 799 12.74 -22.90 23.36
CA LYS A 799 13.80 -23.88 23.59
C LYS A 799 15.10 -23.22 24.01
N LEU A 800 15.46 -22.10 23.39
CA LEU A 800 16.63 -21.30 23.78
C LEU A 800 16.49 -20.75 25.21
N GLN A 801 15.27 -20.34 25.61
CA GLN A 801 14.95 -19.86 26.95
C GLN A 801 15.16 -20.97 27.99
N GLU A 802 14.54 -22.14 27.76
CA GLU A 802 14.59 -23.29 28.66
C GLU A 802 16.01 -23.82 28.87
N THR A 803 16.82 -23.81 27.81
CA THR A 803 18.19 -24.33 27.81
C THR A 803 19.24 -23.28 28.11
N LYS A 804 18.83 -22.01 28.25
CA LYS A 804 19.75 -20.85 28.36
C LYS A 804 20.79 -20.83 27.23
N GLY A 805 20.33 -21.18 26.02
CA GLY A 805 21.14 -21.27 24.80
C GLY A 805 22.02 -22.52 24.69
N ASP A 806 22.09 -23.37 25.72
CA ASP A 806 22.90 -24.59 25.70
C ASP A 806 22.10 -25.77 25.11
N VAL A 807 21.88 -25.73 23.80
CA VAL A 807 21.13 -26.74 23.05
C VAL A 807 21.84 -27.08 21.75
N SER A 808 21.86 -28.37 21.40
CA SER A 808 22.39 -28.81 20.12
C SER A 808 21.39 -28.57 18.97
N LEU A 809 21.88 -28.41 17.74
CA LEU A 809 21.02 -28.21 16.56
C LEU A 809 20.07 -29.40 16.34
N GLY A 810 20.48 -30.62 16.70
CA GLY A 810 19.62 -31.81 16.61
C GLY A 810 18.49 -31.83 17.64
N GLU A 811 18.76 -31.42 18.87
CA GLU A 811 17.72 -31.25 19.90
C GLU A 811 16.76 -30.10 19.55
N LEU A 812 17.30 -29.02 18.97
CA LEU A 812 16.52 -27.88 18.53
C LEU A 812 15.58 -28.26 17.37
N GLU A 813 16.08 -28.99 16.37
CA GLU A 813 15.26 -29.55 15.28
C GLU A 813 14.12 -30.40 15.82
N SER A 814 14.44 -31.37 16.67
CA SER A 814 13.46 -32.33 17.18
C SER A 814 12.36 -31.60 17.97
N TYR A 815 12.74 -30.68 18.86
CA TYR A 815 11.81 -29.91 19.68
C TYR A 815 10.90 -29.01 18.83
N ILE A 816 11.48 -28.23 17.92
CA ILE A 816 10.72 -27.30 17.07
C ILE A 816 9.77 -28.10 16.17
N SER A 817 10.26 -29.15 15.52
CA SER A 817 9.44 -29.97 14.61
C SER A 817 8.25 -30.61 15.33
N GLU A 818 8.49 -31.19 16.51
CA GLU A 818 7.43 -31.82 17.30
C GLU A 818 6.37 -30.82 17.77
N ASN A 819 6.80 -29.73 18.42
CA ASN A 819 5.88 -28.78 19.03
C ASN A 819 5.09 -27.97 17.99
N VAL A 820 5.75 -27.51 16.92
CA VAL A 820 5.07 -26.77 15.85
C VAL A 820 4.05 -27.67 15.14
N LYS A 821 4.40 -28.93 14.87
CA LYS A 821 3.47 -29.89 14.24
C LYS A 821 2.26 -30.17 15.12
N GLN A 822 2.46 -30.43 16.41
CA GLN A 822 1.35 -30.65 17.35
C GLN A 822 0.47 -29.41 17.47
N GLN A 823 1.08 -28.23 17.68
CA GLN A 823 0.36 -27.01 17.96
C GLN A 823 -0.39 -26.46 16.73
N SER A 824 0.19 -26.56 15.53
CA SER A 824 -0.46 -26.14 14.28
C SER A 824 -1.73 -26.92 13.98
N VAL A 825 -1.73 -28.24 14.23
CA VAL A 825 -2.95 -29.07 14.05
C VAL A 825 -4.01 -28.69 15.07
N VAL A 826 -3.63 -28.37 16.31
CA VAL A 826 -4.57 -28.02 17.38
C VAL A 826 -5.19 -26.63 17.16
N ILE A 827 -4.38 -25.62 16.85
CA ILE A 827 -4.84 -24.22 16.73
C ILE A 827 -5.33 -23.92 15.31
N ASN A 828 -4.53 -24.26 14.31
CA ASN A 828 -4.75 -23.85 12.92
C ASN A 828 -5.46 -24.94 12.09
N ARG A 829 -5.69 -26.13 12.65
CA ARG A 829 -6.32 -27.29 11.98
C ARG A 829 -5.60 -27.72 10.69
N LYS A 830 -4.33 -27.33 10.55
CA LYS A 830 -3.46 -27.61 9.41
C LYS A 830 -2.09 -28.00 9.92
N VAL A 831 -1.43 -28.90 9.20
CA VAL A 831 -0.08 -29.35 9.56
C VAL A 831 0.93 -28.29 9.12
N GLN A 832 1.82 -27.92 10.03
CA GLN A 832 3.06 -27.21 9.75
C GLN A 832 4.22 -28.04 10.26
N THR A 833 5.11 -28.46 9.36
CA THR A 833 6.26 -29.31 9.69
C THR A 833 7.56 -28.55 9.41
N PRO A 834 8.22 -28.00 10.44
CA PRO A 834 9.55 -27.44 10.31
C PRO A 834 10.59 -28.48 9.86
N THR A 835 11.58 -28.02 9.10
CA THR A 835 12.67 -28.87 8.58
C THR A 835 14.03 -28.28 8.92
N ALA A 836 15.03 -29.15 9.07
CA ALA A 836 16.44 -28.76 9.13
C ALA A 836 17.22 -29.48 8.03
N THR A 837 17.97 -28.73 7.23
CA THR A 837 18.76 -29.25 6.10
C THR A 837 20.21 -28.82 6.27
N PRO A 838 21.17 -29.76 6.48
CA PRO A 838 22.59 -29.45 6.46
C PRO A 838 23.13 -29.42 5.03
N SER A 839 24.22 -28.68 4.84
CA SER A 839 25.10 -28.79 3.68
C SER A 839 25.76 -30.18 3.61
N THR A 840 26.19 -30.59 2.41
CA THR A 840 26.87 -31.88 2.22
C THR A 840 28.13 -32.03 3.08
N SER A 841 28.87 -30.93 3.32
CA SER A 841 30.07 -30.92 4.16
C SER A 841 29.79 -31.12 5.65
N LEU A 842 28.57 -30.84 6.11
CA LEU A 842 28.15 -31.03 7.50
C LEU A 842 27.17 -32.20 7.69
N ALA A 843 26.93 -33.01 6.64
CA ALA A 843 25.96 -34.10 6.66
C ALA A 843 26.20 -35.07 7.83
N ALA A 844 27.47 -35.31 8.19
CA ALA A 844 27.85 -36.00 9.42
C ALA A 844 28.19 -34.99 10.51
N GLY A 845 27.46 -35.03 11.63
CA GLY A 845 27.83 -34.30 12.86
C GLY A 845 27.15 -32.94 13.10
N TRP A 846 26.38 -32.40 12.15
CA TRP A 846 25.70 -31.11 12.35
C TRP A 846 24.76 -31.09 13.57
N LYS A 847 24.19 -32.25 13.93
CA LYS A 847 23.26 -32.38 15.07
C LYS A 847 23.91 -32.06 16.41
N GLU A 848 25.22 -32.21 16.54
CA GLU A 848 25.99 -31.94 17.75
C GLU A 848 26.47 -30.48 17.85
N LEU A 849 26.31 -29.69 16.78
CA LEU A 849 26.68 -28.27 16.77
C LEU A 849 25.77 -27.48 17.72
N LYS A 850 26.28 -26.38 18.26
CA LYS A 850 25.57 -25.49 19.18
C LYS A 850 25.71 -24.05 18.72
N LEU A 851 24.68 -23.25 18.96
CA LEU A 851 24.67 -21.81 18.65
C LEU A 851 25.51 -20.97 19.64
N LYS A 852 25.78 -21.52 20.83
CA LYS A 852 26.40 -20.83 21.97
C LYS A 852 27.92 -20.96 21.97
#